data_AF-A0A1R2CPU1-F1
#
_entry.id   AF-A0A1R2CPU1-F1
#
_cell.length_a   1.000
_cell.length_b   1.000
_cell.length_c   1.000
_cell.angle_alpha   90.00
_cell.angle_beta   90.00
_cell.angle_gamma   90.00
#
_symmetry.space_group_name_H-M   'P 1'
#
loop_
_entity.id
_entity.type
_entity.pdbx_description
1 polymer ?
#
loop_
_entity_poly.entity_id
_entity_poly.type
_entity_poly.pdbx_seq_one_letter_code
_entity_poly.pdbx_strand_id
1 'polypeptide(L)'
;MSRFGIVSKHIVLTSKNNSHPRYPCPGIILINNDTIEDIILQETLLPFETLIKQYKDWNLLDYRDLYISPGIIDLNVRREWEDFSQLTKAALNGGVTVIAVEEGYYNPISTSSIYYCDIAKIILANDQTNFSAIPKSVCALKGYLFPPSTEIRSIAYLQNIMKEANKTGLPFFIDATLPDPRMLYMASPSRLLPVDDRKDTDTNSSGLFAAAYPESMSCTKGSDSEESEEESEDEEIPQRSTSLACPELRQLNIVSNSILDDEEENKIKVSEQSLVIAEVKESDESSPLKKGIKKKAISHDIYNDLDNRIKASQQNIEDLCIAERSTYSFSGSTSFISADLSNQFQEMNLITSKPIEAPLKSIPPDNSKPQTSKLIHKRDLFRPSPIVIKPEIRPDASRDYKYYLANLPEHWEISGIERIIENLTSGNKIHFQNTSSAAAINRIRQIKKTYNQITCEIPATHLFFNSIAVKIGDTRFKNIPPIRNQGNFNLLWDLLKMKGIDSISSQHASIETHRKITGNFQQALNGISAMGCSLQAVWTMINIPATTSEQLEHYIVRLAKWFSLHPAMILNINNKRGSIEKGKFADFIVWNPKEKVVVSNEYAYSETSPFMNQELLGCIKYVYLRGKLATTTNGSYFGEEIFPEHYK
;
A
#
# COMPACT_ATOMS: atom_id res chain seq x y z
N MET A 1 38.87 -7.11 20.14
CA MET A 1 38.38 -5.88 19.48
C MET A 1 38.84 -5.93 18.03
N SER A 2 37.91 -6.11 17.09
CA SER A 2 38.23 -6.23 15.67
C SER A 2 38.37 -4.83 15.05
N ARG A 3 39.58 -4.48 14.63
CA ARG A 3 39.85 -3.32 13.78
C ARG A 3 39.97 -3.79 12.34
N PHE A 4 39.11 -3.27 11.47
CA PHE A 4 39.14 -3.58 10.05
C PHE A 4 38.81 -2.34 9.23
N GLY A 5 39.22 -2.34 7.97
CA GLY A 5 38.95 -1.26 7.04
C GLY A 5 38.26 -1.78 5.79
N ILE A 6 37.35 -1.00 5.21
CA ILE A 6 36.71 -1.31 3.93
C ILE A 6 37.24 -0.34 2.88
N VAL A 7 37.77 -0.88 1.78
CA VAL A 7 38.25 -0.10 0.63
C VAL A 7 37.25 -0.19 -0.51
N SER A 8 36.78 0.94 -1.04
CA SER A 8 35.88 0.97 -2.20
C SER A 8 36.06 2.24 -3.05
N LYS A 9 35.89 2.12 -4.37
CA LYS A 9 35.79 3.27 -5.29
C LYS A 9 34.45 4.03 -5.15
N HIS A 10 33.47 3.42 -4.50
CA HIS A 10 32.07 3.83 -4.55
C HIS A 10 31.45 3.89 -3.14
N ILE A 11 32.03 4.68 -2.24
CA ILE A 11 31.48 4.96 -0.92
C ILE A 11 30.37 6.01 -1.03
N VAL A 12 29.15 5.66 -0.60
CA VAL A 12 27.97 6.51 -0.70
C VAL A 12 27.81 7.32 0.59
N LEU A 13 28.11 8.62 0.51
CA LEU A 13 27.97 9.56 1.63
C LEU A 13 26.69 10.40 1.48
N THR A 14 26.02 10.69 2.59
CA THR A 14 24.72 11.39 2.60
C THR A 14 24.67 12.63 3.51
N SER A 15 25.75 12.94 4.24
CA SER A 15 25.77 13.97 5.30
C SER A 15 25.69 15.42 4.81
N LYS A 16 25.44 16.33 5.77
CA LYS A 16 25.23 17.78 5.58
C LYS A 16 26.50 18.64 5.71
N ASN A 17 27.64 18.11 6.13
CA ASN A 17 28.82 18.94 6.42
C ASN A 17 29.56 19.34 5.12
N ASN A 18 29.06 20.39 4.46
CA ASN A 18 29.67 21.21 3.39
C ASN A 18 30.20 20.53 2.11
N SER A 19 29.97 19.23 1.93
CA SER A 19 29.99 18.62 0.60
C SER A 19 28.81 17.67 0.54
N HIS A 20 27.82 17.95 -0.31
CA HIS A 20 26.89 16.91 -0.72
C HIS A 20 27.54 16.20 -1.90
N PRO A 21 28.33 15.13 -1.69
CA PRO A 21 28.85 14.39 -2.81
C PRO A 21 27.63 13.90 -3.59
N ARG A 22 27.51 14.42 -4.80
CA ARG A 22 26.40 14.12 -5.69
C ARG A 22 26.50 12.69 -6.21
N TYR A 23 27.68 12.10 -6.06
CA TYR A 23 28.11 10.81 -6.56
C TYR A 23 28.94 10.09 -5.48
N PRO A 24 29.03 8.76 -5.50
CA PRO A 24 29.88 7.99 -4.59
C PRO A 24 31.35 8.36 -4.73
N CYS A 25 32.11 8.24 -3.64
CA CYS A 25 33.50 8.68 -3.57
C CYS A 25 34.46 7.51 -3.35
N PRO A 26 35.69 7.55 -3.91
CA PRO A 26 36.71 6.57 -3.60
C PRO A 26 37.29 6.81 -2.20
N GLY A 27 37.57 5.74 -1.46
CA GLY A 27 38.21 5.89 -0.16
C GLY A 27 38.26 4.63 0.68
N ILE A 28 38.49 4.85 1.97
CA ILE A 28 38.65 3.82 3.00
C ILE A 28 37.79 4.19 4.20
N ILE A 29 36.97 3.25 4.67
CA ILE A 29 36.21 3.37 5.91
C ILE A 29 36.94 2.56 6.97
N LEU A 30 37.38 3.19 8.05
CA LEU A 30 38.07 2.53 9.16
C LEU A 30 37.07 2.27 10.30
N ILE A 31 36.96 1.02 10.72
CA ILE A 31 35.92 0.55 11.66
C ILE A 31 36.58 -0.10 12.88
N ASN A 32 36.26 0.42 14.04
CA ASN A 32 36.79 -0.07 15.30
C ASN A 32 35.66 -0.52 16.21
N ASN A 33 35.57 -1.84 16.42
CA ASN A 33 34.42 -2.48 17.04
C ASN A 33 33.14 -2.13 16.27
N ASP A 34 32.22 -1.42 16.91
CA ASP A 34 30.86 -1.20 16.41
C ASP A 34 30.71 0.10 15.60
N THR A 35 31.72 0.98 15.66
CA THR A 35 31.62 2.35 15.15
C THR A 35 32.67 2.66 14.09
N ILE A 36 32.34 3.67 13.29
CA ILE A 36 33.21 4.23 12.26
C ILE A 36 34.24 5.12 12.96
N GLU A 37 35.50 4.70 12.95
CA GLU A 37 36.60 5.45 13.55
C GLU A 37 37.01 6.62 12.65
N ASP A 38 37.09 6.39 11.34
CA ASP A 38 37.41 7.45 10.36
C ASP A 38 36.98 7.10 8.93
N ILE A 39 36.92 8.11 8.06
CA ILE A 39 36.65 7.96 6.63
C ILE A 39 37.69 8.77 5.85
N ILE A 40 38.50 8.06 5.06
CA ILE A 40 39.61 8.65 4.32
C ILE A 40 39.25 8.63 2.83
N LEU A 41 38.83 9.79 2.31
CA LEU A 41 38.50 9.96 0.91
C LEU A 41 39.75 10.22 0.07
N GLN A 42 39.80 9.64 -1.12
CA GLN A 42 40.92 9.75 -2.05
C GLN A 42 40.38 10.03 -3.46
N GLU A 43 41.00 10.94 -4.20
CA GLU A 43 40.63 11.17 -5.61
C GLU A 43 40.95 9.96 -6.48
N THR A 44 42.07 9.28 -6.19
CA THR A 44 42.48 8.05 -6.86
C THR A 44 42.97 7.06 -5.81
N LEU A 45 42.33 5.89 -5.76
CA LEU A 45 42.71 4.82 -4.85
C LEU A 45 44.06 4.22 -5.23
N LEU A 46 44.95 4.13 -4.25
CA LEU A 46 46.21 3.40 -4.39
C LEU A 46 45.96 1.90 -4.63
N PRO A 47 46.94 1.18 -5.23
CA PRO A 47 46.89 -0.28 -5.29
C PRO A 47 46.68 -0.90 -3.90
N PHE A 48 45.85 -1.94 -3.82
CA PHE A 48 45.44 -2.53 -2.54
C PHE A 48 46.64 -3.04 -1.70
N GLU A 49 47.67 -3.58 -2.36
CA GLU A 49 48.92 -4.01 -1.73
C GLU A 49 49.67 -2.86 -1.02
N THR A 50 49.59 -1.65 -1.57
CA THR A 50 50.16 -0.43 -0.98
C THR A 50 49.34 0.01 0.22
N LEU A 51 48.00 -0.06 0.12
CA LEU A 51 47.11 0.26 1.23
C LEU A 51 47.32 -0.66 2.43
N ILE A 52 47.49 -1.98 2.22
CA ILE A 52 47.82 -2.92 3.29
C ILE A 52 49.11 -2.51 4.01
N LYS A 53 50.13 -2.05 3.26
CA LYS A 53 51.40 -1.58 3.85
C LYS A 53 51.26 -0.26 4.59
N GLN A 54 50.33 0.60 4.20
CA GLN A 54 50.08 1.90 4.84
C GLN A 54 49.24 1.75 6.12
N TYR A 55 48.27 0.84 6.11
CA TYR A 55 47.34 0.59 7.21
C TYR A 55 47.59 -0.77 7.86
N LYS A 56 48.83 -1.07 8.23
CA LYS A 56 49.24 -2.39 8.77
C LYS A 56 48.50 -2.81 10.04
N ASP A 57 48.02 -1.83 10.80
CA ASP A 57 47.26 -2.05 12.04
C ASP A 57 45.78 -2.38 11.79
N TRP A 58 45.34 -2.38 10.52
CA TRP A 58 43.96 -2.60 10.11
C TRP A 58 43.86 -3.82 9.20
N ASN A 59 42.89 -4.70 9.48
CA ASN A 59 42.53 -5.76 8.54
C ASN A 59 41.73 -5.15 7.37
N LEU A 60 42.35 -4.92 6.21
CA LEU A 60 41.65 -4.31 5.08
C LEU A 60 40.86 -5.35 4.27
N LEU A 61 39.63 -5.01 3.93
CA LEU A 61 38.74 -5.73 3.03
C LEU A 61 38.66 -5.01 1.69
N ASP A 62 38.80 -5.76 0.61
CA ASP A 62 38.78 -5.23 -0.75
C ASP A 62 37.38 -5.33 -1.37
N TYR A 63 36.68 -4.19 -1.44
CA TYR A 63 35.41 -4.02 -2.13
C TYR A 63 35.49 -2.94 -3.21
N ARG A 64 36.67 -2.80 -3.86
CA ARG A 64 36.95 -1.73 -4.83
C ARG A 64 35.92 -1.61 -5.95
N ASP A 65 35.30 -2.70 -6.37
CA ASP A 65 34.33 -2.72 -7.48
C ASP A 65 32.86 -2.83 -7.02
N LEU A 66 32.60 -2.70 -5.71
CA LEU A 66 31.26 -2.73 -5.11
C LEU A 66 30.91 -1.39 -4.47
N TYR A 67 29.61 -1.07 -4.41
CA TYR A 67 29.11 0.13 -3.76
C TYR A 67 28.91 -0.11 -2.28
N ILE A 68 29.32 0.86 -1.46
CA ILE A 68 29.13 0.84 -0.01
C ILE A 68 28.11 1.91 0.35
N SER A 69 26.87 1.50 0.65
CA SER A 69 25.81 2.39 1.11
C SER A 69 25.55 2.23 2.61
N PRO A 70 25.00 3.25 3.29
CA PRO A 70 24.51 3.08 4.66
C PRO A 70 23.47 1.96 4.73
N GLY A 71 23.38 1.27 5.87
CA GLY A 71 22.34 0.28 6.14
C GLY A 71 20.92 0.85 5.99
N ILE A 72 20.00 0.03 5.48
CA ILE A 72 18.61 0.47 5.25
C ILE A 72 17.83 0.44 6.57
N ILE A 73 16.96 1.45 6.74
CA ILE A 73 16.06 1.59 7.86
C ILE A 73 14.63 1.58 7.31
N ASP A 74 13.87 0.52 7.60
CA ASP A 74 12.48 0.41 7.18
C ASP A 74 11.56 0.97 8.27
N LEU A 75 10.68 1.91 7.92
CA LEU A 75 9.79 2.58 8.87
C LEU A 75 8.45 1.87 9.07
N ASN A 76 8.08 0.94 8.19
CA ASN A 76 6.72 0.40 8.13
C ASN A 76 6.72 -1.11 7.99
N VAL A 77 6.81 -1.75 9.16
CA VAL A 77 6.78 -3.21 9.29
C VAL A 77 5.76 -3.56 10.35
N ARG A 78 4.82 -4.44 9.99
CA ARG A 78 3.87 -5.06 10.93
C ARG A 78 4.16 -6.55 10.99
N ARG A 79 4.47 -7.03 12.19
CA ARG A 79 4.78 -8.45 12.41
C ARG A 79 3.50 -9.23 12.69
N GLU A 80 3.01 -9.94 11.69
CA GLU A 80 1.81 -10.79 11.78
C GLU A 80 2.22 -12.27 11.95
N TRP A 81 2.08 -13.11 10.92
CA TRP A 81 2.25 -14.57 11.01
C TRP A 81 3.70 -15.07 11.04
N GLU A 82 4.68 -14.22 11.31
CA GLU A 82 6.09 -14.59 11.36
C GLU A 82 6.74 -14.24 12.70
N ASP A 83 7.81 -14.95 13.03
CA ASP A 83 8.65 -14.62 14.17
C ASP A 83 9.73 -13.58 13.82
N PHE A 84 10.43 -13.07 14.83
CA PHE A 84 11.48 -12.08 14.60
C PHE A 84 12.69 -12.67 13.88
N SER A 85 12.98 -13.96 14.06
CA SER A 85 14.08 -14.61 13.35
C SER A 85 13.84 -14.58 11.84
N GLN A 86 12.65 -14.98 11.38
CA GLN A 86 12.24 -14.96 9.98
C GLN A 86 12.23 -13.53 9.42
N LEU A 87 11.56 -12.62 10.11
CA LEU A 87 11.43 -11.22 9.69
C LEU A 87 12.80 -10.55 9.55
N THR A 88 13.67 -10.70 10.56
CA THR A 88 14.98 -10.03 10.56
C THR A 88 15.98 -10.67 9.60
N LYS A 89 15.86 -11.98 9.31
CA LYS A 89 16.61 -12.63 8.21
C LYS A 89 16.21 -12.06 6.85
N ALA A 90 14.90 -11.94 6.59
CA ALA A 90 14.39 -11.34 5.37
C ALA A 90 14.84 -9.88 5.22
N ALA A 91 14.82 -9.12 6.33
CA ALA A 91 15.30 -7.76 6.41
C ALA A 91 16.78 -7.66 6.01
N LEU A 92 17.65 -8.46 6.64
CA LEU A 92 19.07 -8.49 6.33
C LEU A 92 19.36 -8.90 4.88
N ASN A 93 18.63 -9.87 4.33
CA ASN A 93 18.86 -10.30 2.93
C ASN A 93 18.61 -9.17 1.92
N GLY A 94 17.74 -8.23 2.26
CA GLY A 94 17.55 -6.99 1.49
C GLY A 94 18.30 -5.78 1.99
N GLY A 95 19.28 -5.94 2.88
CA GLY A 95 20.14 -4.85 3.35
C GLY A 95 19.55 -3.98 4.46
N VAL A 96 18.42 -4.39 5.05
CA VAL A 96 17.76 -3.68 6.14
C VAL A 96 18.43 -4.02 7.45
N THR A 97 19.06 -3.02 8.06
CA THR A 97 19.79 -3.14 9.33
C THR A 97 18.93 -2.72 10.52
N VAL A 98 17.88 -1.90 10.29
CA VAL A 98 16.91 -1.49 11.30
C VAL A 98 15.50 -1.60 10.75
N ILE A 99 14.60 -2.21 11.51
CA ILE A 99 13.16 -2.23 11.21
C ILE A 99 12.38 -1.51 12.30
N ALA A 100 11.51 -0.58 11.92
CA ALA A 100 10.54 0.02 12.83
C ALA A 100 9.27 -0.82 12.80
N VAL A 101 9.01 -1.52 13.91
CA VAL A 101 8.04 -2.61 13.96
C VAL A 101 6.88 -2.25 14.86
N GLU A 102 5.68 -2.36 14.31
CA GLU A 102 4.44 -2.46 15.07
C GLU A 102 4.05 -3.93 15.27
N GLU A 103 3.34 -4.19 16.37
CA GLU A 103 2.77 -5.50 16.63
C GLU A 103 1.60 -5.79 15.67
N GLY A 104 1.54 -7.02 15.17
CA GLY A 104 0.43 -7.50 14.35
C GLY A 104 -0.87 -7.58 15.15
N TYR A 105 -1.98 -7.48 14.44
CA TYR A 105 -3.34 -7.50 15.01
C TYR A 105 -4.21 -8.61 14.41
N TYR A 106 -3.64 -9.48 13.57
CA TYR A 106 -4.34 -10.69 13.12
C TYR A 106 -3.85 -11.93 13.85
N ASN A 107 -2.54 -12.00 14.14
CA ASN A 107 -1.95 -13.11 14.87
C ASN A 107 -0.70 -12.66 15.63
N PRO A 108 -0.82 -12.08 16.83
CA PRO A 108 0.33 -11.70 17.64
C PRO A 108 1.05 -12.95 18.16
N ILE A 109 2.16 -13.33 17.51
CA ILE A 109 2.95 -14.50 17.90
C ILE A 109 3.81 -14.19 19.13
N SER A 110 3.75 -15.06 20.16
CA SER A 110 4.66 -15.03 21.31
C SER A 110 6.11 -15.27 20.89
N THR A 111 6.99 -14.35 21.26
CA THR A 111 8.35 -14.10 20.76
C THR A 111 9.25 -15.32 20.50
N SER A 112 9.88 -15.37 19.32
CA SER A 112 11.22 -15.94 19.18
C SER A 112 12.26 -14.95 19.73
N SER A 113 13.29 -15.44 20.42
CA SER A 113 14.33 -14.61 21.05
C SER A 113 15.43 -14.15 20.10
N ILE A 114 15.60 -14.78 18.94
CA ILE A 114 16.74 -14.49 18.05
C ILE A 114 16.42 -13.34 17.09
N TYR A 115 17.27 -12.32 17.12
CA TYR A 115 17.22 -11.15 16.26
C TYR A 115 18.50 -11.04 15.43
N TYR A 116 18.37 -10.79 14.12
CA TYR A 116 19.51 -10.61 13.23
C TYR A 116 19.73 -9.14 12.81
N CYS A 117 18.70 -8.29 12.92
CA CYS A 117 18.80 -6.85 12.72
C CYS A 117 18.23 -6.09 13.92
N ASP A 118 18.45 -4.78 13.99
CA ASP A 118 17.95 -3.94 15.07
C ASP A 118 16.46 -3.61 14.89
N ILE A 119 15.72 -3.48 16.00
CA ILE A 119 14.27 -3.23 16.02
C ILE A 119 13.94 -1.92 16.74
N ALA A 120 13.41 -0.95 16.01
CA ALA A 120 12.80 0.24 16.59
C ALA A 120 11.33 -0.06 16.94
N LYS A 121 11.00 -0.14 18.24
CA LYS A 121 9.62 -0.47 18.66
C LYS A 121 8.68 0.72 18.41
N ILE A 122 7.58 0.45 17.73
CA ILE A 122 6.45 1.36 17.57
C ILE A 122 5.31 0.87 18.46
N ILE A 123 4.61 1.79 19.13
CA ILE A 123 3.39 1.46 19.87
C ILE A 123 2.19 2.20 19.28
N LEU A 124 1.02 1.57 19.38
CA LEU A 124 -0.23 2.17 18.96
C LEU A 124 -0.71 3.20 19.99
N ALA A 125 -1.12 4.36 19.50
CA ALA A 125 -1.64 5.46 20.29
C ALA A 125 -3.11 5.74 19.93
N ASN A 126 -3.96 5.79 20.95
CA ASN A 126 -5.38 6.09 20.87
C ASN A 126 -5.85 6.81 22.14
N ASP A 127 -7.15 7.06 22.26
CA ASP A 127 -7.78 7.79 23.38
C ASP A 127 -7.56 7.19 24.78
N GLN A 128 -7.11 5.93 24.86
CA GLN A 128 -6.81 5.23 26.12
C GLN A 128 -5.31 5.15 26.43
N THR A 129 -4.45 5.65 25.55
CA THR A 129 -3.00 5.56 25.73
C THR A 129 -2.53 6.41 26.92
N ASN A 130 -1.83 5.79 27.86
CA ASN A 130 -1.17 6.50 28.94
C ASN A 130 0.21 7.02 28.49
N PHE A 131 0.24 8.25 27.95
CA PHE A 131 1.47 8.86 27.41
C PHE A 131 2.59 9.05 28.44
N SER A 132 2.25 9.14 29.73
CA SER A 132 3.26 9.28 30.79
C SER A 132 3.96 7.96 31.14
N ALA A 133 3.38 6.82 30.77
CA ALA A 133 3.90 5.48 31.02
C ALA A 133 4.56 4.83 29.80
N ILE A 134 4.82 5.60 28.73
CA ILE A 134 5.46 5.07 27.52
C ILE A 134 6.89 4.62 27.85
N PRO A 135 7.27 3.35 27.58
CA PRO A 135 8.61 2.86 27.85
C PRO A 135 9.67 3.63 27.06
N LYS A 136 10.84 3.84 27.66
CA LYS A 136 11.97 4.54 27.01
C LYS A 136 12.55 3.79 25.80
N SER A 137 12.14 2.54 25.56
CA SER A 137 12.54 1.71 24.42
C SER A 137 11.68 1.96 23.17
N VAL A 138 10.60 2.74 23.29
CA VAL A 138 9.74 3.11 22.16
C VAL A 138 10.38 4.22 21.33
N CYS A 139 10.43 4.03 20.02
CA CYS A 139 11.03 4.99 19.08
C CYS A 139 10.00 5.88 18.37
N ALA A 140 8.75 5.42 18.25
CA ALA A 140 7.68 6.17 17.61
C ALA A 140 6.31 5.75 18.15
N LEU A 141 5.33 6.62 17.98
CA LEU A 141 3.92 6.36 18.22
C LEU A 141 3.23 6.18 16.87
N LYS A 142 2.20 5.33 16.79
CA LYS A 142 1.40 5.17 15.58
C LYS A 142 -0.09 5.26 15.84
N GLY A 143 -0.78 6.00 15.00
CA GLY A 143 -2.21 6.25 15.07
C GLY A 143 -2.94 5.85 13.81
N TYR A 144 -4.16 5.36 13.97
CA TYR A 144 -5.07 5.06 12.87
C TYR A 144 -6.26 6.01 12.91
N LEU A 145 -6.55 6.69 11.80
CA LEU A 145 -7.80 7.45 11.66
C LEU A 145 -8.99 6.54 11.41
N PHE A 146 -8.75 5.38 10.80
CA PHE A 146 -9.73 4.34 10.58
C PHE A 146 -9.15 2.99 11.03
N PRO A 147 -9.90 2.16 11.79
CA PRO A 147 -9.34 0.95 12.38
C PRO A 147 -9.08 -0.12 11.29
N PRO A 148 -7.87 -0.70 11.24
CA PRO A 148 -7.53 -1.73 10.26
C PRO A 148 -8.10 -3.12 10.61
N SER A 149 -8.43 -3.35 11.88
CA SER A 149 -9.10 -4.55 12.42
C SER A 149 -9.97 -4.16 13.61
N THR A 150 -10.79 -5.09 14.10
CA THR A 150 -11.63 -4.91 15.30
C THR A 150 -10.84 -4.76 16.59
N GLU A 151 -9.60 -5.25 16.62
CA GLU A 151 -8.71 -5.17 17.79
C GLU A 151 -8.06 -3.79 17.94
N ILE A 152 -7.93 -3.07 16.83
CA ILE A 152 -7.31 -1.75 16.80
C ILE A 152 -8.38 -0.67 16.84
N ARG A 153 -8.21 0.29 17.76
CA ARG A 153 -9.09 1.46 17.86
C ARG A 153 -8.57 2.61 17.00
N SER A 154 -9.48 3.26 16.29
CA SER A 154 -9.19 4.56 15.68
C SER A 154 -9.10 5.66 16.72
N ILE A 155 -8.45 6.75 16.36
CA ILE A 155 -8.37 7.97 17.17
C ILE A 155 -9.69 8.75 17.09
N ALA A 156 -10.41 8.85 18.21
CA ALA A 156 -11.61 9.66 18.32
C ALA A 156 -11.28 11.14 18.58
N TYR A 157 -10.46 11.44 19.59
CA TYR A 157 -10.11 12.79 20.02
C TYR A 157 -8.73 13.22 19.49
N LEU A 158 -8.66 13.37 18.17
CA LEU A 158 -7.42 13.62 17.43
C LEU A 158 -6.57 14.77 17.99
N GLN A 159 -7.17 15.93 18.26
CA GLN A 159 -6.46 17.09 18.77
C GLN A 159 -5.74 16.81 20.10
N ASN A 160 -6.42 16.10 21.01
CA ASN A 160 -5.87 15.75 22.32
C ASN A 160 -4.71 14.76 22.16
N ILE A 161 -4.89 13.74 21.33
CA ILE A 161 -3.86 12.73 21.07
C ILE A 161 -2.63 13.37 20.43
N MET A 162 -2.79 14.23 19.43
CA MET A 162 -1.67 14.93 18.81
C MET A 162 -0.93 15.82 19.82
N LYS A 163 -1.65 16.48 20.73
CA LYS A 163 -1.05 17.30 21.80
C LYS A 163 -0.25 16.46 22.79
N GLU A 164 -0.80 15.35 23.29
CA GLU A 164 -0.10 14.48 24.23
C GLU A 164 1.07 13.75 23.57
N ALA A 165 0.90 13.25 22.35
CA ALA A 165 1.99 12.66 21.56
C ALA A 165 3.15 13.65 21.39
N ASN A 166 2.86 14.93 21.08
CA ASN A 166 3.90 15.94 20.91
C ASN A 166 4.73 16.17 22.18
N LYS A 167 4.13 16.08 23.38
CA LYS A 167 4.86 16.23 24.65
C LYS A 167 5.90 15.13 24.89
N THR A 168 5.73 13.96 24.28
CA THR A 168 6.69 12.86 24.40
C THR A 168 8.00 13.13 23.65
N GLY A 169 8.00 14.04 22.66
CA GLY A 169 9.11 14.31 21.76
C GLY A 169 9.33 13.23 20.69
N LEU A 170 8.60 12.11 20.76
CA LEU A 170 8.60 11.03 19.77
C LEU A 170 7.90 11.47 18.48
N PRO A 171 8.32 10.95 17.32
CA PRO A 171 7.57 11.12 16.08
C PRO A 171 6.23 10.38 16.17
N PHE A 172 5.20 10.97 15.57
CA PHE A 172 3.87 10.38 15.51
C PHE A 172 3.53 9.97 14.08
N PHE A 173 3.46 8.67 13.87
CA PHE A 173 3.14 8.04 12.59
C PHE A 173 1.62 7.96 12.46
N ILE A 174 1.09 8.34 11.31
CA ILE A 174 -0.36 8.35 11.09
C ILE A 174 -0.68 7.61 9.80
N ASP A 175 -1.53 6.59 9.92
CA ASP A 175 -2.31 6.09 8.79
C ASP A 175 -3.53 6.99 8.62
N ALA A 176 -3.47 7.81 7.57
CA ALA A 176 -4.48 8.83 7.28
C ALA A 176 -5.63 8.30 6.41
N THR A 177 -5.79 6.98 6.28
CA THR A 177 -6.97 6.43 5.60
C THR A 177 -8.22 6.79 6.41
N LEU A 178 -9.13 7.56 5.82
CA LEU A 178 -10.41 7.92 6.43
C LEU A 178 -11.56 7.68 5.43
N PRO A 179 -12.18 6.48 5.46
CA PRO A 179 -13.29 6.14 4.59
C PRO A 179 -14.52 7.01 4.81
N ASP A 180 -15.27 7.29 3.73
CA ASP A 180 -16.63 7.80 3.84
C ASP A 180 -17.54 6.69 4.40
N PRO A 181 -18.30 6.93 5.48
CA PRO A 181 -19.27 5.96 6.02
C PRO A 181 -20.22 5.38 4.96
N ARG A 182 -20.62 6.18 3.97
CA ARG A 182 -21.48 5.77 2.86
C ARG A 182 -20.80 4.84 1.87
N MET A 183 -19.48 4.65 1.97
CA MET A 183 -18.69 3.74 1.13
C MET A 183 -18.17 2.53 1.91
N LEU A 184 -18.36 2.48 3.24
CA LEU A 184 -17.97 1.33 4.06
C LEU A 184 -18.73 0.04 3.70
N TYR A 185 -19.90 0.15 3.07
CA TYR A 185 -20.68 -1.00 2.57
C TYR A 185 -19.97 -1.76 1.43
N MET A 186 -18.95 -1.16 0.80
CA MET A 186 -18.16 -1.74 -0.31
C MET A 186 -16.95 -2.55 0.13
N ALA A 187 -16.56 -2.42 1.40
CA ALA A 187 -15.45 -3.19 1.95
C ALA A 187 -15.92 -4.62 2.24
N SER A 188 -14.97 -5.54 2.39
CA SER A 188 -15.24 -6.95 2.70
C SER A 188 -16.33 -7.07 3.80
N PRO A 189 -17.43 -7.81 3.56
CA PRO A 189 -18.47 -8.03 4.57
C PRO A 189 -17.91 -8.60 5.88
N SER A 190 -16.81 -9.35 5.77
CA SER A 190 -16.11 -10.00 6.88
C SER A 190 -15.09 -9.09 7.58
N ARG A 191 -14.97 -7.80 7.20
CA ARG A 191 -13.96 -6.89 7.76
C ARG A 191 -14.09 -6.66 9.27
N LEU A 192 -15.32 -6.76 9.81
CA LEU A 192 -15.62 -6.60 11.23
C LEU A 192 -15.73 -7.95 11.95
N LEU A 193 -15.50 -9.06 11.24
CA LEU A 193 -15.47 -10.39 11.86
C LEU A 193 -14.04 -10.70 12.33
N PRO A 194 -13.90 -11.29 13.53
CA PRO A 194 -12.66 -11.94 13.96
C PRO A 194 -12.12 -12.89 12.90
N VAL A 195 -10.80 -13.06 12.86
CA VAL A 195 -10.10 -13.83 11.83
C VAL A 195 -10.54 -15.29 11.76
N ASP A 196 -10.92 -15.88 12.89
CA ASP A 196 -11.39 -17.27 12.99
C ASP A 196 -12.81 -17.45 12.49
N ASP A 197 -13.68 -16.46 12.71
CA ASP A 197 -15.09 -16.47 12.28
C ASP A 197 -15.25 -16.28 10.76
N ARG A 198 -14.16 -16.01 10.03
CA ARG A 198 -14.18 -15.91 8.55
C ARG A 198 -14.23 -17.26 7.85
N LYS A 199 -13.98 -18.37 8.56
CA LYS A 199 -13.89 -19.72 7.98
C LYS A 199 -15.25 -20.32 7.63
N ASP A 200 -16.31 -19.89 8.32
CA ASP A 200 -17.64 -20.52 8.22
C ASP A 200 -18.59 -19.82 7.24
N THR A 201 -18.16 -18.75 6.58
CA THR A 201 -18.97 -18.12 5.52
C THR A 201 -18.77 -18.86 4.20
N ASP A 202 -19.24 -20.11 4.17
CA ASP A 202 -19.50 -20.83 2.93
C ASP A 202 -20.48 -20.01 2.09
N THR A 203 -19.98 -19.52 0.95
CA THR A 203 -20.57 -19.15 -0.36
C THR A 203 -22.08 -18.91 -0.60
N ASN A 204 -22.99 -19.01 0.37
CA ASN A 204 -24.44 -18.88 0.17
C ASN A 204 -25.15 -17.88 1.11
N SER A 205 -24.45 -17.19 2.01
CA SER A 205 -25.08 -16.09 2.76
C SER A 205 -24.91 -14.75 2.04
N SER A 206 -25.44 -14.65 0.81
CA SER A 206 -25.89 -13.36 0.25
C SER A 206 -27.16 -12.88 0.99
N GLY A 207 -27.05 -12.78 2.30
CA GLY A 207 -28.17 -12.53 3.22
C GLY A 207 -27.78 -11.88 4.55
N LEU A 208 -26.50 -11.56 4.81
CA LEU A 208 -26.13 -10.65 5.90
C LEU A 208 -26.24 -9.20 5.43
N PHE A 209 -27.50 -8.80 5.21
CA PHE A 209 -27.94 -7.46 4.85
C PHE A 209 -28.86 -6.97 5.98
N ALA A 210 -28.30 -6.65 7.15
CA ALA A 210 -29.12 -6.25 8.32
C ALA A 210 -28.37 -5.37 9.34
N ALA A 211 -27.51 -4.44 8.91
CA ALA A 211 -26.85 -3.50 9.84
C ALA A 211 -27.17 -2.02 9.55
N ALA A 212 -28.34 -1.75 8.95
CA ALA A 212 -28.81 -0.39 8.67
C ALA A 212 -30.16 -0.02 9.35
N TYR A 213 -30.68 -0.84 10.27
CA TYR A 213 -31.94 -0.52 10.98
C TYR A 213 -31.85 -0.84 12.48
N PRO A 214 -32.30 0.07 13.38
CA PRO A 214 -32.55 -0.27 14.76
C PRO A 214 -33.90 -0.98 14.90
N GLU A 215 -33.91 -1.93 15.83
CA GLU A 215 -35.03 -2.62 16.46
C GLU A 215 -35.69 -3.83 15.76
N SER A 216 -35.70 -4.88 16.58
CA SER A 216 -36.29 -6.19 16.45
C SER A 216 -37.81 -6.17 16.32
N MET A 217 -38.35 -6.75 15.25
CA MET A 217 -39.71 -7.30 15.34
C MET A 217 -39.65 -8.60 16.15
N SER A 218 -40.32 -8.57 17.28
CA SER A 218 -40.56 -9.67 18.21
C SER A 218 -41.09 -10.91 17.49
N CYS A 219 -40.24 -11.94 17.34
CA CYS A 219 -40.72 -13.31 17.28
C CYS A 219 -40.95 -13.77 18.73
N THR A 220 -42.19 -13.63 19.18
CA THR A 220 -42.73 -14.36 20.33
C THR A 220 -42.53 -15.86 20.09
N LYS A 221 -41.48 -16.43 20.69
CA LYS A 221 -41.46 -17.86 20.99
C LYS A 221 -42.16 -18.03 22.32
N GLY A 222 -43.41 -18.52 22.25
CA GLY A 222 -44.07 -19.12 23.39
C GLY A 222 -43.21 -20.28 23.90
N SER A 223 -43.13 -20.36 25.22
CA SER A 223 -42.78 -21.59 25.92
C SER A 223 -43.73 -22.71 25.47
N ASP A 224 -43.23 -23.93 25.40
CA ASP A 224 -43.62 -24.96 26.36
C ASP A 224 -42.86 -26.27 26.12
N SER A 225 -42.70 -26.95 27.23
CA SER A 225 -41.90 -28.13 27.54
C SER A 225 -42.50 -29.45 27.06
N GLU A 226 -41.58 -30.43 26.92
CA GLU A 226 -41.67 -31.90 27.06
C GLU A 226 -43.02 -32.55 27.41
N GLU A 227 -43.40 -33.58 26.63
CA GLU A 227 -43.94 -34.92 26.99
C GLU A 227 -44.49 -35.58 25.70
N SER A 228 -43.88 -36.68 25.19
CA SER A 228 -44.13 -38.12 25.42
C SER A 228 -44.99 -38.81 24.33
N GLU A 229 -44.44 -39.95 23.88
CA GLU A 229 -45.09 -41.19 23.39
C GLU A 229 -45.83 -41.32 22.03
N GLU A 230 -45.44 -42.43 21.36
CA GLU A 230 -46.17 -43.37 20.47
C GLU A 230 -46.32 -43.18 18.93
N GLU A 231 -45.71 -44.17 18.26
CA GLU A 231 -46.08 -44.98 17.06
C GLU A 231 -46.59 -44.39 15.72
N SER A 232 -46.00 -44.96 14.66
CA SER A 232 -46.57 -45.37 13.34
C SER A 232 -46.12 -44.65 12.06
N GLU A 233 -45.48 -45.48 11.21
CA GLU A 233 -45.53 -45.64 9.74
C GLU A 233 -45.29 -44.45 8.75
N ASP A 234 -44.22 -44.67 7.95
CA ASP A 234 -44.05 -44.48 6.51
C ASP A 234 -43.95 -43.09 5.80
N GLU A 235 -42.96 -43.06 4.88
CA GLU A 235 -42.75 -42.21 3.69
C GLU A 235 -42.35 -40.73 3.90
N GLU A 236 -41.37 -40.10 3.25
CA GLU A 236 -40.59 -40.33 2.03
C GLU A 236 -39.27 -39.51 2.16
N ILE A 237 -38.12 -40.07 1.77
CA ILE A 237 -36.83 -39.34 1.73
C ILE A 237 -36.61 -38.80 0.30
N PRO A 238 -36.44 -37.48 0.06
CA PRO A 238 -35.94 -37.02 -1.22
C PRO A 238 -34.44 -37.28 -1.31
N GLN A 239 -34.08 -38.21 -2.19
CA GLN A 239 -32.72 -38.55 -2.55
C GLN A 239 -31.97 -37.35 -3.18
N ARG A 240 -30.72 -37.15 -2.76
CA ARG A 240 -29.72 -36.36 -3.49
C ARG A 240 -29.44 -37.03 -4.84
N SER A 241 -29.70 -36.33 -5.95
CA SER A 241 -29.24 -36.77 -7.27
C SER A 241 -27.77 -36.39 -7.48
N THR A 242 -26.99 -37.42 -7.72
CA THR A 242 -25.56 -37.48 -8.01
C THR A 242 -25.17 -36.84 -9.35
N SER A 243 -23.90 -36.44 -9.40
CA SER A 243 -23.05 -36.17 -10.56
C SER A 243 -23.46 -36.81 -11.89
N LEU A 244 -23.40 -36.02 -12.96
CA LEU A 244 -23.10 -36.52 -14.31
C LEU A 244 -21.83 -35.84 -14.81
N ALA A 245 -20.80 -36.65 -14.98
CA ALA A 245 -19.62 -36.36 -15.78
C ALA A 245 -19.88 -36.75 -17.25
N CYS A 246 -18.92 -36.38 -18.10
CA CYS A 246 -18.57 -36.94 -19.42
C CYS A 246 -19.21 -36.27 -20.67
N PRO A 247 -18.65 -36.44 -21.89
CA PRO A 247 -17.40 -35.84 -22.41
C PRO A 247 -17.56 -35.38 -23.90
N GLU A 248 -16.42 -35.05 -24.53
CA GLU A 248 -16.14 -35.08 -26.00
C GLU A 248 -16.45 -33.86 -26.90
N LEU A 249 -15.34 -33.38 -27.48
CA LEU A 249 -15.20 -32.55 -28.66
C LEU A 249 -15.55 -33.33 -29.94
N ARG A 250 -16.27 -32.68 -30.88
CA ARG A 250 -16.01 -32.56 -32.34
C ARG A 250 -17.31 -32.63 -33.16
N GLN A 251 -17.70 -31.51 -33.75
CA GLN A 251 -17.98 -31.44 -35.21
C GLN A 251 -18.09 -29.99 -35.70
N LEU A 252 -17.06 -29.63 -36.47
CA LEU A 252 -16.90 -28.62 -37.53
C LEU A 252 -18.15 -27.89 -38.05
N ASN A 253 -18.02 -26.57 -38.23
CA ASN A 253 -17.93 -25.98 -39.58
C ASN A 253 -17.40 -24.54 -39.54
N ILE A 254 -16.12 -24.42 -39.86
CA ILE A 254 -15.43 -23.17 -40.21
C ILE A 254 -15.71 -22.91 -41.68
N VAL A 255 -16.22 -21.72 -42.00
CA VAL A 255 -16.16 -21.18 -43.37
C VAL A 255 -14.95 -20.27 -43.46
N SER A 256 -14.03 -20.69 -44.31
CA SER A 256 -12.79 -20.03 -44.73
C SER A 256 -13.03 -18.89 -45.71
N ASN A 257 -12.20 -17.84 -45.61
CA ASN A 257 -11.62 -17.03 -46.71
C ASN A 257 -10.54 -16.14 -46.04
N SER A 258 -9.30 -16.60 -45.88
CA SER A 258 -8.18 -16.68 -46.83
C SER A 258 -7.35 -15.38 -46.95
N ILE A 259 -6.14 -15.45 -46.37
CA ILE A 259 -4.82 -15.00 -46.90
C ILE A 259 -4.58 -13.47 -46.88
N LEU A 260 -3.59 -12.93 -46.15
CA LEU A 260 -2.14 -13.09 -46.39
C LEU A 260 -1.29 -13.14 -45.10
N ASP A 261 -0.28 -14.00 -45.18
CA ASP A 261 0.82 -14.21 -44.23
C ASP A 261 1.81 -13.04 -44.23
N ASP A 262 2.33 -12.71 -43.05
CA ASP A 262 3.73 -12.33 -42.84
C ASP A 262 4.12 -12.71 -41.41
N GLU A 263 5.04 -13.67 -41.29
CA GLU A 263 5.66 -14.11 -40.03
C GLU A 263 6.72 -13.09 -39.59
N GLU A 264 6.55 -12.45 -38.44
CA GLU A 264 7.67 -11.93 -37.65
C GLU A 264 7.41 -12.07 -36.13
N GLU A 265 8.46 -12.53 -35.45
CA GLU A 265 8.56 -12.77 -34.01
C GLU A 265 8.13 -11.56 -33.15
N ASN A 266 7.04 -11.69 -32.39
CA ASN A 266 6.64 -10.67 -31.42
C ASN A 266 7.46 -10.77 -30.11
N LYS A 267 8.66 -10.18 -30.13
CA LYS A 267 9.26 -9.59 -28.93
C LYS A 267 8.40 -8.40 -28.50
N ILE A 268 7.89 -8.45 -27.27
CA ILE A 268 7.18 -7.33 -26.64
C ILE A 268 8.14 -6.13 -26.55
N LYS A 269 8.03 -5.19 -27.50
CA LYS A 269 8.65 -3.86 -27.41
C LYS A 269 7.78 -3.01 -26.48
N VAL A 270 8.33 -2.70 -25.31
CA VAL A 270 7.84 -1.63 -24.44
C VAL A 270 7.92 -0.32 -25.23
N SER A 271 6.78 0.34 -25.44
CA SER A 271 6.73 1.63 -26.12
C SER A 271 7.39 2.70 -25.26
N GLU A 272 8.56 3.18 -25.67
CA GLU A 272 9.21 4.35 -25.10
C GLU A 272 8.37 5.61 -25.39
N GLN A 273 7.74 6.17 -24.36
CA GLN A 273 7.42 7.59 -24.33
C GLN A 273 8.48 8.28 -23.48
N SER A 274 9.48 8.83 -24.15
CA SER A 274 10.54 9.64 -23.54
C SER A 274 9.97 10.96 -23.01
N LEU A 275 9.67 11.02 -21.71
CA LEU A 275 9.47 12.26 -20.97
C LEU A 275 10.80 12.66 -20.33
N VAL A 276 11.57 13.50 -21.03
CA VAL A 276 12.78 14.14 -20.48
C VAL A 276 12.32 15.27 -19.55
N ILE A 277 12.30 15.00 -18.24
CA ILE A 277 12.05 16.01 -17.20
C ILE A 277 13.39 16.62 -16.79
N ALA A 278 13.54 17.93 -16.95
CA ALA A 278 14.69 18.67 -16.43
C ALA A 278 14.56 18.87 -14.92
N GLU A 279 15.54 18.39 -14.16
CA GLU A 279 15.57 18.50 -12.69
C GLU A 279 15.92 19.92 -12.21
N VAL A 280 15.42 20.27 -11.01
CA VAL A 280 15.80 21.48 -10.28
C VAL A 280 17.28 21.41 -9.91
N LYS A 281 18.09 22.33 -10.45
CA LYS A 281 19.46 22.54 -9.97
C LYS A 281 19.41 23.17 -8.57
N GLU A 282 20.17 22.60 -7.63
CA GLU A 282 20.48 23.27 -6.37
C GLU A 282 21.27 24.55 -6.69
N SER A 283 20.70 25.71 -6.35
CA SER A 283 21.37 27.00 -6.52
C SER A 283 21.94 27.45 -5.18
N ASP A 284 23.25 27.67 -5.15
CA ASP A 284 23.95 28.34 -4.05
C ASP A 284 23.41 29.76 -3.88
N GLU A 285 22.91 30.07 -2.67
CA GLU A 285 22.51 31.42 -2.27
C GLU A 285 23.74 32.31 -2.09
N SER A 286 24.29 32.87 -3.17
CA SER A 286 24.98 34.17 -3.13
C SER A 286 25.43 34.64 -4.51
N SER A 287 24.69 35.54 -5.15
CA SER A 287 25.25 36.63 -5.98
C SER A 287 24.17 37.60 -6.49
N PRO A 288 24.48 38.90 -6.66
CA PRO A 288 23.47 39.93 -6.92
C PRO A 288 23.03 39.97 -8.40
N LEU A 289 21.72 40.11 -8.58
CA LEU A 289 21.01 40.20 -9.86
C LEU A 289 21.50 41.37 -10.74
N LYS A 290 22.03 41.07 -11.93
CA LYS A 290 22.10 42.04 -13.05
C LYS A 290 20.80 41.99 -13.86
N LYS A 291 20.10 43.13 -13.92
CA LYS A 291 18.88 43.32 -14.72
C LYS A 291 19.18 43.34 -16.22
N GLY A 292 18.45 42.54 -17.00
CA GLY A 292 18.47 42.59 -18.47
C GLY A 292 17.23 41.98 -19.12
N ILE A 293 16.42 42.85 -19.73
CA ILE A 293 15.44 42.67 -20.84
C ILE A 293 14.41 41.51 -20.72
N LYS A 294 13.14 41.90 -20.50
CA LYS A 294 11.96 41.02 -20.48
C LYS A 294 11.67 40.43 -21.87
N LYS A 295 12.07 39.18 -22.11
CA LYS A 295 11.29 38.27 -22.96
C LYS A 295 10.21 37.64 -22.07
N LYS A 296 8.94 37.62 -22.51
CA LYS A 296 7.88 36.82 -21.88
C LYS A 296 8.23 35.33 -22.08
N ALA A 297 9.16 34.82 -21.30
CA ALA A 297 9.25 33.40 -21.06
C ALA A 297 8.06 33.05 -20.16
N ILE A 298 7.13 32.25 -20.66
CA ILE A 298 6.22 31.51 -19.77
C ILE A 298 7.14 30.61 -18.97
N SER A 299 7.56 31.06 -17.78
CA SER A 299 8.22 30.20 -16.82
C SER A 299 7.18 29.14 -16.44
N HIS A 300 7.23 27.98 -17.09
CA HIS A 300 6.44 26.84 -16.69
C HIS A 300 6.97 26.43 -15.32
N ASP A 301 6.25 26.82 -14.26
CA ASP A 301 6.54 26.35 -12.92
C ASP A 301 6.25 24.84 -12.89
N ILE A 302 7.31 24.03 -12.76
CA ILE A 302 7.24 22.57 -12.72
C ILE A 302 6.29 22.06 -11.63
N TYR A 303 6.13 22.83 -10.54
CA TYR A 303 5.22 22.48 -9.46
C TYR A 303 3.76 22.70 -9.87
N ASN A 304 3.49 23.78 -10.59
CA ASN A 304 2.17 24.08 -11.14
C ASN A 304 1.78 23.09 -12.26
N ASP A 305 2.73 22.69 -13.11
CA ASP A 305 2.51 21.61 -14.08
C ASP A 305 2.10 20.29 -13.37
N LEU A 306 2.88 19.87 -12.36
CA LEU A 306 2.54 18.67 -11.59
C LEU A 306 1.16 18.79 -10.95
N ASP A 307 0.83 19.93 -10.33
CA ASP A 307 -0.47 20.17 -9.72
C ASP A 307 -1.61 20.04 -10.74
N ASN A 308 -1.41 20.54 -11.97
CA ASN A 308 -2.40 20.40 -13.05
C ASN A 308 -2.55 18.96 -13.53
N ARG A 309 -1.45 18.23 -13.69
CA ARG A 309 -1.49 16.81 -14.09
C ARG A 309 -2.14 15.94 -13.02
N ILE A 310 -1.90 16.23 -11.74
CA ILE A 310 -2.60 15.57 -10.63
C ILE A 310 -4.09 15.85 -10.76
N LYS A 311 -4.53 17.12 -10.84
CA LYS A 311 -5.96 17.48 -10.98
C LYS A 311 -6.62 16.79 -12.18
N ALA A 312 -5.95 16.76 -13.33
CA ALA A 312 -6.45 16.07 -14.52
C ALA A 312 -6.59 14.57 -14.29
N SER A 313 -5.63 13.94 -13.60
CA SER A 313 -5.72 12.52 -13.20
C SER A 313 -6.91 12.25 -12.27
N GLN A 314 -7.25 13.17 -11.37
CA GLN A 314 -8.42 13.02 -10.49
C GLN A 314 -9.74 13.11 -11.26
N GLN A 315 -9.76 13.91 -12.33
CA GLN A 315 -10.94 14.05 -13.19
C GLN A 315 -11.11 12.87 -14.15
N ASN A 316 -10.03 12.18 -14.51
CA ASN A 316 -10.03 11.07 -15.46
C ASN A 316 -10.13 9.70 -14.74
N ILE A 317 -11.23 9.50 -14.00
CA ILE A 317 -11.51 8.27 -13.24
C ILE A 317 -12.73 7.50 -13.78
N GLU A 318 -13.13 7.75 -15.04
CA GLU A 318 -14.32 7.17 -15.66
C GLU A 318 -14.39 5.65 -15.47
N ASP A 319 -13.27 4.97 -15.72
CA ASP A 319 -13.14 3.54 -15.54
C ASP A 319 -13.44 3.06 -14.12
N LEU A 320 -12.94 3.78 -13.11
CA LEU A 320 -13.20 3.46 -11.71
C LEU A 320 -14.66 3.76 -11.35
N CYS A 321 -15.24 4.85 -11.85
CA CYS A 321 -16.65 5.16 -11.64
C CYS A 321 -17.58 4.14 -12.31
N ILE A 322 -17.23 3.61 -13.49
CA ILE A 322 -17.97 2.54 -14.14
C ILE A 322 -17.89 1.26 -13.30
N ALA A 323 -16.69 0.89 -12.83
CA ALA A 323 -16.53 -0.28 -11.96
C ALA A 323 -17.30 -0.12 -10.64
N GLU A 324 -17.22 1.07 -10.02
CA GLU A 324 -17.96 1.42 -8.81
C GLU A 324 -19.47 1.27 -9.05
N ARG A 325 -20.01 1.91 -10.11
CA ARG A 325 -21.41 1.80 -10.54
C ARG A 325 -21.83 0.34 -10.73
N SER A 326 -20.99 -0.44 -11.39
CA SER A 326 -21.24 -1.86 -11.60
C SER A 326 -21.29 -2.61 -10.25
N THR A 327 -20.39 -2.33 -9.30
CA THR A 327 -20.46 -2.84 -7.93
C THR A 327 -21.84 -2.61 -7.30
N TYR A 328 -22.39 -1.39 -7.38
CA TYR A 328 -23.73 -1.08 -6.85
C TYR A 328 -24.85 -1.86 -7.54
N SER A 329 -24.73 -2.14 -8.84
CA SER A 329 -25.74 -2.91 -9.56
C SER A 329 -25.88 -4.35 -9.06
N PHE A 330 -24.83 -4.89 -8.42
CA PHE A 330 -24.88 -6.20 -7.76
C PHE A 330 -25.55 -6.17 -6.38
N SER A 331 -25.70 -5.00 -5.76
CA SER A 331 -26.20 -4.84 -4.37
C SER A 331 -27.74 -4.93 -4.23
N GLY A 332 -28.47 -5.18 -5.32
CA GLY A 332 -29.93 -5.22 -5.34
C GLY A 332 -30.60 -3.83 -5.34
N SER A 333 -31.91 -3.79 -5.66
CA SER A 333 -32.68 -2.53 -5.65
C SER A 333 -33.05 -2.13 -4.22
N THR A 334 -32.72 -0.90 -3.82
CA THR A 334 -33.25 -0.30 -2.59
C THR A 334 -34.69 0.14 -2.82
N SER A 335 -35.64 -0.54 -2.17
CA SER A 335 -37.02 -0.09 -2.10
C SER A 335 -37.19 0.85 -0.91
N PHE A 336 -37.65 2.08 -1.17
CA PHE A 336 -38.09 2.98 -0.11
C PHE A 336 -39.36 2.41 0.51
N ILE A 337 -39.27 1.93 1.75
CA ILE A 337 -40.46 1.66 2.56
C ILE A 337 -40.87 3.02 3.11
N SER A 338 -41.89 3.63 2.52
CA SER A 338 -42.59 4.71 3.21
C SER A 338 -43.15 4.09 4.49
N ALA A 339 -42.62 4.51 5.63
CA ALA A 339 -43.29 4.21 6.89
C ALA A 339 -44.66 4.87 6.82
N ASP A 340 -45.69 4.07 6.56
CA ASP A 340 -47.05 4.49 6.85
C ASP A 340 -47.08 4.77 8.36
N LEU A 341 -47.04 6.05 8.72
CA LEU A 341 -47.37 6.53 10.06
C LEU A 341 -48.87 6.35 10.26
N SER A 342 -49.34 5.10 10.24
CA SER A 342 -50.70 4.75 10.58
C SER A 342 -50.83 4.66 12.10
N ASN A 343 -51.34 5.76 12.68
CA ASN A 343 -52.17 5.79 13.87
C ASN A 343 -51.60 5.20 15.17
N GLN A 344 -50.59 5.86 15.74
CA GLN A 344 -50.41 5.91 17.20
C GLN A 344 -50.50 7.37 17.69
N PHE A 345 -51.67 7.97 17.52
CA PHE A 345 -52.12 9.10 18.33
C PHE A 345 -53.47 8.71 18.92
N GLN A 346 -53.44 8.06 20.08
CA GLN A 346 -54.63 7.96 20.93
C GLN A 346 -54.84 9.30 21.65
N GLU A 347 -56.07 9.79 21.53
CA GLU A 347 -56.77 10.71 22.42
C GLU A 347 -56.22 12.14 22.61
N MET A 348 -56.71 13.06 21.77
CA MET A 348 -57.25 14.30 22.30
C MET A 348 -58.62 14.58 21.67
N ASN A 349 -59.65 14.56 22.51
CA ASN A 349 -61.01 14.93 22.17
C ASN A 349 -61.09 16.39 21.72
N LEU A 350 -61.48 16.63 20.47
CA LEU A 350 -62.03 17.90 20.02
C LEU A 350 -63.31 17.66 19.22
N ILE A 351 -64.34 18.37 19.66
CA ILE A 351 -65.75 18.22 19.35
C ILE A 351 -66.11 18.95 18.03
N THR A 352 -67.16 18.47 17.34
CA THR A 352 -67.91 19.03 16.18
C THR A 352 -67.30 18.86 14.78
N SER A 353 -68.04 18.71 13.67
CA SER A 353 -69.45 18.45 13.32
C SER A 353 -69.47 17.97 11.84
N LYS A 354 -70.41 17.08 11.46
CA LYS A 354 -70.56 16.55 10.08
C LYS A 354 -70.87 17.67 9.06
N PRO A 355 -70.39 17.54 7.80
CA PRO A 355 -71.32 17.42 6.67
C PRO A 355 -70.84 16.47 5.54
N ILE A 356 -71.67 15.51 5.11
CA ILE A 356 -72.49 15.47 3.86
C ILE A 356 -71.70 15.03 2.61
N GLU A 357 -71.94 13.78 2.20
CA GLU A 357 -71.59 13.22 0.89
C GLU A 357 -72.52 13.75 -0.21
N ALA A 358 -71.95 14.01 -1.40
CA ALA A 358 -72.70 14.25 -2.64
C ALA A 358 -72.39 13.13 -3.65
N PRO A 359 -73.41 12.54 -4.32
CA PRO A 359 -73.24 11.39 -5.19
C PRO A 359 -72.89 11.79 -6.64
N LEU A 360 -71.91 11.11 -7.25
CA LEU A 360 -71.63 11.20 -8.69
C LEU A 360 -72.51 10.20 -9.46
N LYS A 361 -73.29 10.75 -10.41
CA LYS A 361 -74.22 10.05 -11.31
C LYS A 361 -73.51 9.27 -12.41
N SER A 362 -74.03 8.08 -12.68
CA SER A 362 -73.81 7.20 -13.84
C SER A 362 -74.56 7.65 -15.11
N ILE A 363 -73.98 7.39 -16.29
CA ILE A 363 -74.66 7.39 -17.61
C ILE A 363 -74.11 6.19 -18.45
N PRO A 364 -74.94 5.54 -19.32
CA PRO A 364 -74.94 4.08 -19.61
C PRO A 364 -74.10 3.61 -20.82
N PRO A 365 -74.07 2.29 -21.10
CA PRO A 365 -73.32 1.72 -22.21
C PRO A 365 -74.12 1.78 -23.51
N ASP A 366 -73.45 2.05 -24.63
CA ASP A 366 -74.06 1.96 -25.95
C ASP A 366 -73.54 0.74 -26.72
N ASN A 367 -74.48 -0.09 -27.12
CA ASN A 367 -74.31 -1.34 -27.87
C ASN A 367 -74.62 -1.05 -29.33
N SER A 368 -73.62 -1.11 -30.21
CA SER A 368 -73.87 -1.40 -31.63
C SER A 368 -72.68 -2.09 -32.31
N LYS A 369 -72.93 -3.32 -32.75
CA LYS A 369 -72.28 -3.99 -33.89
C LYS A 369 -73.39 -4.11 -34.95
N PRO A 370 -73.13 -4.01 -36.27
CA PRO A 370 -72.39 -5.09 -36.95
C PRO A 370 -71.59 -4.77 -38.23
N GLN A 371 -70.71 -5.74 -38.54
CA GLN A 371 -70.31 -6.28 -39.86
C GLN A 371 -69.39 -5.51 -40.84
N THR A 372 -68.13 -5.97 -40.82
CA THR A 372 -67.28 -6.46 -41.94
C THR A 372 -67.15 -5.65 -43.24
N SER A 373 -65.94 -5.14 -43.45
CA SER A 373 -65.25 -5.22 -44.76
C SER A 373 -63.75 -5.39 -44.55
N LYS A 374 -63.20 -6.51 -45.04
CA LYS A 374 -61.77 -6.83 -45.04
C LYS A 374 -61.01 -5.87 -45.96
N LEU A 375 -60.03 -5.14 -45.43
CA LEU A 375 -58.88 -4.62 -46.18
C LEU A 375 -57.63 -4.85 -45.32
N ILE A 376 -56.93 -5.95 -45.61
CA ILE A 376 -55.64 -6.28 -45.02
C ILE A 376 -54.59 -5.42 -45.73
N HIS A 377 -54.26 -4.26 -45.17
CA HIS A 377 -52.96 -3.65 -45.42
C HIS A 377 -51.99 -4.19 -44.37
N LYS A 378 -51.18 -5.18 -44.76
CA LYS A 378 -49.93 -5.50 -44.05
C LYS A 378 -49.03 -4.27 -44.14
N ARG A 379 -49.08 -3.40 -43.14
CA ARG A 379 -47.89 -2.63 -42.76
C ARG A 379 -47.09 -3.58 -41.91
N ASP A 380 -46.07 -4.20 -42.50
CA ASP A 380 -45.02 -4.84 -41.72
C ASP A 380 -44.36 -3.73 -40.90
N LEU A 381 -44.83 -3.57 -39.67
CA LEU A 381 -44.11 -2.86 -38.63
C LEU A 381 -42.82 -3.66 -38.47
N PHE A 382 -41.75 -3.21 -39.13
CA PHE A 382 -40.38 -3.59 -38.79
C PHE A 382 -40.17 -3.18 -37.34
N ARG A 383 -40.56 -4.06 -36.42
CA ARG A 383 -40.09 -4.02 -35.05
C ARG A 383 -38.65 -4.49 -35.16
N PRO A 384 -37.65 -3.63 -34.87
CA PRO A 384 -36.29 -4.13 -34.72
C PRO A 384 -36.36 -5.31 -33.75
N SER A 385 -35.67 -6.40 -34.07
CA SER A 385 -35.46 -7.47 -33.10
C SER A 385 -35.07 -6.83 -31.77
N PRO A 386 -35.64 -7.27 -30.63
CA PRO A 386 -35.19 -6.77 -29.33
C PRO A 386 -33.67 -6.80 -29.34
N ILE A 387 -33.02 -5.72 -28.88
CA ILE A 387 -31.58 -5.74 -28.65
C ILE A 387 -31.35 -6.88 -27.66
N VAL A 388 -30.96 -8.04 -28.18
CA VAL A 388 -30.46 -9.13 -27.35
C VAL A 388 -29.07 -8.66 -26.98
N ILE A 389 -28.98 -7.96 -25.85
CA ILE A 389 -27.72 -7.80 -25.14
C ILE A 389 -27.34 -9.24 -24.82
N LYS A 390 -26.47 -9.84 -25.64
CA LYS A 390 -25.76 -11.05 -25.23
C LYS A 390 -25.21 -10.70 -23.85
N PRO A 391 -25.48 -11.47 -22.79
CA PRO A 391 -24.86 -11.19 -21.51
C PRO A 391 -23.37 -11.19 -21.79
N GLU A 392 -22.77 -9.99 -21.88
CA GLU A 392 -21.33 -9.85 -21.80
C GLU A 392 -20.97 -10.64 -20.56
N ILE A 393 -20.03 -11.58 -20.71
CA ILE A 393 -19.52 -12.38 -19.61
C ILE A 393 -19.25 -11.40 -18.48
N ARG A 394 -20.12 -11.40 -17.46
CA ARG A 394 -20.09 -10.35 -16.44
C ARG A 394 -18.77 -10.56 -15.71
N PRO A 395 -17.88 -9.55 -15.68
CA PRO A 395 -16.62 -9.68 -14.96
C PRO A 395 -16.91 -10.01 -13.50
N ASP A 396 -16.21 -11.00 -12.97
CA ASP A 396 -16.34 -11.41 -11.58
C ASP A 396 -15.74 -10.32 -10.69
N ALA A 397 -16.62 -9.45 -10.15
CA ALA A 397 -16.25 -8.31 -9.32
C ALA A 397 -15.48 -8.71 -8.04
N SER A 398 -15.57 -9.99 -7.63
CA SER A 398 -14.81 -10.49 -6.48
C SER A 398 -13.34 -10.79 -6.84
N ARG A 399 -13.03 -11.04 -8.11
CA ARG A 399 -11.70 -11.46 -8.59
C ARG A 399 -10.97 -10.38 -9.36
N ASP A 400 -11.67 -9.43 -9.96
CA ASP A 400 -11.05 -8.36 -10.72
C ASP A 400 -10.59 -7.21 -9.80
N TYR A 401 -9.30 -6.88 -9.90
CA TYR A 401 -8.65 -5.85 -9.09
C TYR A 401 -9.22 -4.45 -9.32
N LYS A 402 -9.81 -4.17 -10.50
CA LYS A 402 -10.43 -2.87 -10.80
C LYS A 402 -11.59 -2.56 -9.84
N TYR A 403 -12.40 -3.57 -9.50
CA TYR A 403 -13.50 -3.44 -8.55
C TYR A 403 -12.99 -3.24 -7.13
N TYR A 404 -11.92 -3.94 -6.76
CA TYR A 404 -11.26 -3.70 -5.48
C TYR A 404 -10.74 -2.26 -5.36
N LEU A 405 -10.11 -1.73 -6.41
CA LEU A 405 -9.57 -0.38 -6.45
C LEU A 405 -10.68 0.68 -6.40
N ALA A 406 -11.81 0.46 -7.09
CA ALA A 406 -12.97 1.35 -7.06
C ALA A 406 -13.54 1.53 -5.64
N ASN A 407 -13.44 0.50 -4.80
CA ASN A 407 -13.93 0.52 -3.42
C ASN A 407 -12.95 1.19 -2.44
N LEU A 408 -11.76 1.59 -2.89
CA LEU A 408 -10.72 2.27 -2.10
C LEU A 408 -10.24 3.55 -2.81
N PRO A 409 -11.16 4.51 -3.02
CA PRO A 409 -10.87 5.71 -3.76
C PRO A 409 -9.84 6.58 -3.03
N GLU A 410 -9.09 7.37 -3.80
CA GLU A 410 -8.02 8.22 -3.25
C GLU A 410 -8.50 9.29 -2.29
N HIS A 411 -9.78 9.70 -2.38
CA HIS A 411 -10.32 10.72 -1.49
C HIS A 411 -10.32 10.28 -0.02
N TRP A 412 -10.30 8.99 0.29
CA TRP A 412 -10.18 8.50 1.68
C TRP A 412 -8.86 8.92 2.32
N GLU A 413 -7.76 8.87 1.56
CA GLU A 413 -6.45 9.34 2.03
C GLU A 413 -6.43 10.87 2.14
N ILE A 414 -7.00 11.57 1.15
CA ILE A 414 -7.06 13.04 1.14
C ILE A 414 -7.86 13.55 2.34
N SER A 415 -9.05 13.02 2.60
CA SER A 415 -9.90 13.43 3.72
C SER A 415 -9.24 13.24 5.07
N GLY A 416 -8.54 12.12 5.29
CA GLY A 416 -7.83 11.91 6.55
C GLY A 416 -6.61 12.82 6.67
N ILE A 417 -5.89 13.10 5.58
CA ILE A 417 -4.81 14.09 5.57
C ILE A 417 -5.34 15.49 5.94
N GLU A 418 -6.45 15.95 5.34
CA GLU A 418 -7.07 17.23 5.73
C GLU A 418 -7.45 17.25 7.21
N ARG A 419 -8.04 16.16 7.73
CA ARG A 419 -8.38 16.04 9.15
C ARG A 419 -7.15 16.18 10.06
N ILE A 420 -5.99 15.63 9.67
CA ILE A 420 -4.73 15.86 10.40
C ILE A 420 -4.31 17.33 10.27
N ILE A 421 -4.33 17.90 9.07
CA ILE A 421 -3.89 19.27 8.78
C ILE A 421 -4.67 20.29 9.61
N GLU A 422 -5.99 20.13 9.70
CA GLU A 422 -6.88 20.99 10.51
C GLU A 422 -6.51 21.02 12.00
N ASN A 423 -5.82 19.98 12.48
CA ASN A 423 -5.41 19.83 13.88
C ASN A 423 -3.90 20.06 14.10
N LEU A 424 -3.15 20.45 13.05
CA LEU A 424 -1.72 20.73 13.17
C LEU A 424 -1.44 22.00 13.97
N THR A 425 -0.48 21.91 14.87
CA THR A 425 0.11 23.04 15.60
C THR A 425 1.61 23.11 15.35
N SER A 426 2.22 24.25 15.67
CA SER A 426 3.67 24.42 15.54
C SER A 426 4.41 23.40 16.40
N GLY A 427 5.37 22.69 15.79
CA GLY A 427 6.22 21.71 16.47
C GLY A 427 5.69 20.27 16.45
N ASN A 428 4.52 19.99 15.87
CA ASN A 428 4.09 18.61 15.64
C ASN A 428 5.04 17.88 14.67
N LYS A 429 5.54 16.72 15.10
CA LYS A 429 6.32 15.78 14.28
C LYS A 429 5.42 14.68 13.73
N ILE A 430 4.84 14.89 12.56
CA ILE A 430 3.93 13.92 11.93
C ILE A 430 4.63 13.24 10.75
N HIS A 431 4.51 11.92 10.70
CA HIS A 431 4.92 11.12 9.56
C HIS A 431 3.70 10.37 9.01
N PHE A 432 3.29 10.68 7.78
CA PHE A 432 2.21 9.96 7.12
C PHE A 432 2.73 8.64 6.56
N GLN A 433 2.23 7.53 7.13
CA GLN A 433 2.48 6.17 6.65
C GLN A 433 1.32 5.68 5.78
N ASN A 434 1.54 4.57 5.07
CA ASN A 434 0.51 3.93 4.27
C ASN A 434 -0.13 4.93 3.27
N THR A 435 0.70 5.72 2.58
CA THR A 435 0.23 6.58 1.49
C THR A 435 0.31 5.83 0.17
N SER A 436 -0.62 6.11 -0.75
CA SER A 436 -0.61 5.54 -2.12
C SER A 436 -1.04 6.55 -3.18
N SER A 437 -1.85 7.55 -2.82
CA SER A 437 -2.34 8.55 -3.77
C SER A 437 -1.32 9.67 -3.97
N ALA A 438 -1.00 9.94 -5.23
CA ALA A 438 -0.18 11.08 -5.62
C ALA A 438 -0.86 12.41 -5.26
N ALA A 439 -2.19 12.50 -5.31
CA ALA A 439 -2.93 13.68 -4.88
C ALA A 439 -2.79 13.91 -3.37
N ALA A 440 -2.94 12.86 -2.57
CA ALA A 440 -2.73 12.88 -1.12
C ALA A 440 -1.30 13.33 -0.77
N ILE A 441 -0.27 12.74 -1.38
CA ILE A 441 1.13 13.11 -1.16
C ILE A 441 1.41 14.54 -1.62
N ASN A 442 0.84 14.97 -2.74
CA ASN A 442 0.98 16.34 -3.20
C ASN A 442 0.39 17.34 -2.21
N ARG A 443 -0.73 17.00 -1.58
CA ARG A 443 -1.30 17.80 -0.51
C ARG A 443 -0.36 17.90 0.68
N ILE A 444 0.24 16.79 1.11
CA ILE A 444 1.28 16.79 2.16
C ILE A 444 2.45 17.70 1.76
N ARG A 445 2.96 17.59 0.53
CA ARG A 445 4.03 18.44 -0.02
C ARG A 445 3.71 19.93 0.08
N GLN A 446 2.47 20.33 -0.19
CA GLN A 446 2.05 21.73 -0.08
C GLN A 446 2.10 22.21 1.38
N ILE A 447 1.62 21.39 2.33
CA ILE A 447 1.60 21.73 3.76
C ILE A 447 3.00 21.78 4.38
N LYS A 448 3.94 20.97 3.87
CA LYS A 448 5.35 21.02 4.30
C LYS A 448 6.01 22.39 4.15
N LYS A 449 5.50 23.24 3.25
CA LYS A 449 5.97 24.63 3.11
C LYS A 449 5.67 25.48 4.36
N THR A 450 4.62 25.12 5.09
CA THR A 450 4.18 25.79 6.33
C THR A 450 4.69 25.06 7.56
N TYR A 451 4.76 23.73 7.53
CA TYR A 451 5.18 22.89 8.66
C TYR A 451 6.38 22.01 8.28
N ASN A 452 7.55 22.33 8.82
CA ASN A 452 8.83 21.68 8.45
C ASN A 452 9.07 20.29 9.05
N GLN A 453 8.23 19.83 9.98
CA GLN A 453 8.33 18.51 10.64
C GLN A 453 7.27 17.51 10.18
N ILE A 454 6.62 17.81 9.04
CA ILE A 454 5.69 16.89 8.38
C ILE A 454 6.45 16.11 7.32
N THR A 455 6.31 14.80 7.34
CA THR A 455 6.93 13.90 6.37
C THR A 455 5.96 12.84 5.90
N CYS A 456 6.27 12.17 4.79
CA CYS A 456 5.55 11.00 4.32
C CYS A 456 6.47 9.94 3.74
N GLU A 457 6.00 8.71 3.76
CA GLU A 457 6.62 7.57 3.08
C GLU A 457 5.73 7.05 1.94
N ILE A 458 6.36 6.40 0.97
CA ILE A 458 5.69 5.57 -0.04
C ILE A 458 6.23 4.14 0.05
N PRO A 459 5.40 3.10 0.03
CA PRO A 459 5.90 1.73 -0.04
C PRO A 459 6.54 1.44 -1.40
N ALA A 460 7.66 0.70 -1.43
CA ALA A 460 8.36 0.34 -2.66
C ALA A 460 7.47 -0.41 -3.66
N THR A 461 6.48 -1.17 -3.17
CA THR A 461 5.46 -1.86 -3.98
C THR A 461 4.69 -0.91 -4.90
N HIS A 462 4.42 0.32 -4.45
CA HIS A 462 3.69 1.34 -5.20
C HIS A 462 4.56 2.08 -6.22
N LEU A 463 5.89 1.94 -6.11
CA LEU A 463 6.86 2.44 -7.07
C LEU A 463 7.31 1.38 -8.09
N PHE A 464 7.02 0.09 -7.82
CA PHE A 464 7.36 -1.01 -8.70
C PHE A 464 6.15 -1.52 -9.50
N PHE A 465 5.00 -1.68 -8.84
CA PHE A 465 3.78 -2.17 -9.47
C PHE A 465 2.76 -1.06 -9.68
N ASN A 466 1.91 -1.25 -10.68
CA ASN A 466 0.66 -0.51 -10.86
C ASN A 466 -0.48 -1.53 -11.09
N SER A 467 -1.72 -1.05 -11.07
CA SER A 467 -2.90 -1.92 -11.17
C SER A 467 -2.97 -2.78 -12.44
N ILE A 468 -2.29 -2.40 -13.52
CA ILE A 468 -2.26 -3.17 -14.78
C ILE A 468 -1.46 -4.47 -14.61
N ALA A 469 -0.49 -4.50 -13.69
CA ALA A 469 0.31 -5.69 -13.42
C ALA A 469 -0.48 -6.78 -12.67
N VAL A 470 -1.66 -6.45 -12.11
CA VAL A 470 -2.45 -7.37 -11.29
C VAL A 470 -3.34 -8.24 -12.16
N LYS A 471 -3.07 -9.55 -12.19
CA LYS A 471 -3.90 -10.52 -12.92
C LYS A 471 -5.21 -10.77 -12.18
N ILE A 472 -6.24 -11.21 -12.91
CA ILE A 472 -7.54 -11.59 -12.32
C ILE A 472 -7.33 -12.67 -11.26
N GLY A 473 -7.82 -12.40 -10.04
CA GLY A 473 -7.70 -13.28 -8.88
C GLY A 473 -6.32 -13.31 -8.21
N ASP A 474 -5.37 -12.46 -8.61
CA ASP A 474 -4.06 -12.41 -7.97
C ASP A 474 -4.10 -11.61 -6.66
N THR A 475 -4.63 -12.24 -5.61
CA THR A 475 -4.87 -11.61 -4.30
C THR A 475 -3.61 -11.32 -3.50
N ARG A 476 -2.41 -11.70 -3.99
CA ARG A 476 -1.12 -11.27 -3.43
C ARG A 476 -1.02 -9.74 -3.37
N PHE A 477 -1.65 -9.04 -4.31
CA PHE A 477 -1.70 -7.58 -4.39
C PHE A 477 -2.75 -6.91 -3.47
N LYS A 478 -3.60 -7.69 -2.76
CA LYS A 478 -4.62 -7.14 -1.86
C LYS A 478 -3.97 -6.38 -0.70
N ASN A 479 -4.13 -5.06 -0.64
CA ASN A 479 -3.57 -4.27 0.46
C ASN A 479 -4.28 -2.93 0.63
N ILE A 480 -4.22 -2.35 1.84
CA ILE A 480 -4.75 -1.02 2.13
C ILE A 480 -3.60 -0.13 2.63
N PRO A 481 -3.34 1.01 1.97
CA PRO A 481 -3.95 1.45 0.70
C PRO A 481 -3.58 0.56 -0.50
N PRO A 482 -4.36 0.63 -1.60
CA PRO A 482 -4.18 -0.22 -2.77
C PRO A 482 -3.10 0.32 -3.72
N ILE A 483 -2.47 -0.58 -4.48
CA ILE A 483 -1.67 -0.21 -5.65
C ILE A 483 -2.59 0.39 -6.71
N ARG A 484 -2.31 1.63 -7.13
CA ARG A 484 -3.19 2.41 -8.01
C ARG A 484 -2.82 2.27 -9.50
N ASN A 485 -3.57 2.97 -10.34
CA ASN A 485 -3.40 2.96 -11.80
C ASN A 485 -2.08 3.59 -12.28
N GLN A 486 -1.79 3.43 -13.58
CA GLN A 486 -0.58 3.96 -14.21
C GLN A 486 -0.43 5.48 -14.09
N GLY A 487 -1.55 6.23 -14.13
CA GLY A 487 -1.51 7.70 -13.98
C GLY A 487 -0.97 8.10 -12.61
N ASN A 488 -1.52 7.52 -11.54
CA ASN A 488 -1.01 7.71 -10.19
C ASN A 488 0.45 7.25 -10.05
N PHE A 489 0.79 6.08 -10.59
CA PHE A 489 2.15 5.54 -10.59
C PHE A 489 3.18 6.54 -11.14
N ASN A 490 2.91 7.13 -12.31
CA ASN A 490 3.79 8.13 -12.92
C ASN A 490 3.94 9.38 -12.03
N LEU A 491 2.84 9.84 -11.43
CA LEU A 491 2.83 10.99 -10.54
C LEU A 491 3.59 10.73 -9.22
N LEU A 492 3.57 9.50 -8.69
CA LEU A 492 4.38 9.10 -7.53
C LEU A 492 5.88 9.24 -7.82
N TRP A 493 6.32 8.81 -9.01
CA TRP A 493 7.71 8.98 -9.44
C TRP A 493 8.12 10.45 -9.56
N ASP A 494 7.24 11.30 -10.10
CA ASP A 494 7.48 12.74 -10.16
C ASP A 494 7.59 13.34 -8.76
N LEU A 495 6.67 13.00 -7.84
CA LEU A 495 6.72 13.45 -6.46
C LEU A 495 7.99 12.99 -5.74
N LEU A 496 8.44 11.76 -5.96
CA LEU A 496 9.68 11.26 -5.40
C LEU A 496 10.90 12.05 -5.90
N LYS A 497 11.00 12.28 -7.22
CA LYS A 497 12.08 13.07 -7.84
C LYS A 497 12.05 14.53 -7.39
N MET A 498 10.87 15.11 -7.22
CA MET A 498 10.64 16.50 -6.79
C MET A 498 10.65 16.70 -5.26
N LYS A 499 11.17 15.74 -4.48
CA LYS A 499 11.29 15.84 -3.00
C LYS A 499 9.94 16.00 -2.27
N GLY A 500 8.84 15.55 -2.88
CA GLY A 500 7.52 15.46 -2.24
C GLY A 500 7.45 14.33 -1.22
N ILE A 501 8.14 13.22 -1.49
CA ILE A 501 8.21 12.01 -0.66
C ILE A 501 9.56 11.96 0.06
N ASP A 502 9.54 11.67 1.37
CA ASP A 502 10.75 11.70 2.22
C ASP A 502 11.43 10.36 2.31
N SER A 503 10.67 9.27 2.40
CA SER A 503 11.22 7.94 2.66
C SER A 503 10.48 6.86 1.90
N ILE A 504 11.12 5.70 1.77
CA ILE A 504 10.56 4.52 1.14
C ILE A 504 10.58 3.37 2.15
N SER A 505 9.48 2.65 2.27
CA SER A 505 9.30 1.53 3.19
C SER A 505 8.90 0.26 2.44
N SER A 506 8.91 -0.90 3.10
CA SER A 506 8.35 -2.14 2.55
C SER A 506 6.83 -2.24 2.72
N GLN A 507 6.28 -1.59 3.76
CA GLN A 507 4.91 -1.83 4.22
C GLN A 507 4.67 -3.32 4.49
N HIS A 508 5.68 -3.97 5.09
CA HIS A 508 5.66 -5.41 5.25
C HIS A 508 4.57 -5.84 6.23
N ALA A 509 3.76 -6.80 5.83
CA ALA A 509 2.83 -7.52 6.68
C ALA A 509 2.58 -8.90 6.07
N SER A 510 3.34 -9.91 6.52
CA SER A 510 3.24 -11.27 6.00
C SER A 510 1.93 -11.92 6.42
N ILE A 511 1.18 -12.46 5.45
CA ILE A 511 -0.12 -13.11 5.67
C ILE A 511 0.00 -14.57 5.32
N GLU A 512 -0.59 -15.45 6.13
CA GLU A 512 -0.66 -16.88 5.82
C GLU A 512 -1.32 -17.17 4.46
N THR A 513 -0.74 -18.12 3.74
CA THR A 513 -1.03 -18.42 2.33
C THR A 513 -2.51 -18.68 2.05
N HIS A 514 -3.19 -19.49 2.87
CA HIS A 514 -4.60 -19.81 2.67
C HIS A 514 -5.54 -18.60 2.89
N ARG A 515 -5.11 -17.60 3.68
CA ARG A 515 -5.85 -16.36 3.93
C ARG A 515 -5.53 -15.27 2.91
N LYS A 516 -4.41 -15.42 2.20
CA LYS A 516 -3.91 -14.45 1.23
C LYS A 516 -4.21 -14.83 -0.21
N ILE A 517 -4.04 -16.09 -0.60
CA ILE A 517 -4.18 -16.60 -1.97
C ILE A 517 -5.55 -17.27 -2.12
N THR A 518 -6.62 -16.49 -1.98
CA THR A 518 -8.00 -16.98 -2.07
C THR A 518 -8.56 -16.93 -3.49
N GLY A 519 -7.92 -16.19 -4.40
CA GLY A 519 -8.47 -15.88 -5.72
C GLY A 519 -9.57 -14.82 -5.70
N ASN A 520 -10.02 -14.39 -4.51
CA ASN A 520 -11.13 -13.46 -4.29
C ASN A 520 -10.68 -12.30 -3.37
N PHE A 521 -10.63 -11.09 -3.93
CA PHE A 521 -10.22 -9.87 -3.23
C PHE A 521 -11.15 -9.48 -2.07
N GLN A 522 -12.40 -9.94 -2.03
CA GLN A 522 -13.30 -9.69 -0.90
C GLN A 522 -13.00 -10.59 0.30
N GLN A 523 -12.45 -11.79 0.06
CA GLN A 523 -12.10 -12.76 1.10
C GLN A 523 -10.65 -12.61 1.59
N ALA A 524 -9.72 -12.28 0.69
CA ALA A 524 -8.31 -12.18 1.01
C ALA A 524 -8.02 -11.09 2.07
N LEU A 525 -7.09 -11.39 2.99
CA LEU A 525 -6.63 -10.42 3.99
C LEU A 525 -5.69 -9.37 3.39
N ASN A 526 -5.69 -8.19 4.02
CA ASN A 526 -4.81 -7.07 3.67
C ASN A 526 -3.42 -7.28 4.26
N GLY A 527 -2.38 -6.93 3.50
CA GLY A 527 -0.98 -6.99 3.91
C GLY A 527 -0.09 -7.41 2.74
N ILE A 528 1.14 -6.93 2.67
CA ILE A 528 2.08 -7.31 1.60
C ILE A 528 3.35 -7.88 2.19
N SER A 529 3.75 -9.05 1.71
CA SER A 529 5.06 -9.63 1.98
C SER A 529 6.11 -9.00 1.06
N ALA A 530 6.76 -7.91 1.48
CA ALA A 530 7.77 -7.20 0.67
C ALA A 530 9.14 -7.03 1.36
N MET A 531 9.38 -7.72 2.49
CA MET A 531 10.59 -7.49 3.27
C MET A 531 11.79 -7.96 2.45
N GLY A 532 12.80 -7.09 2.42
CA GLY A 532 14.06 -7.32 1.74
C GLY A 532 14.06 -7.10 0.22
N CYS A 533 12.96 -6.59 -0.37
CA CYS A 533 12.87 -6.31 -1.81
C CYS A 533 12.93 -4.81 -2.15
N SER A 534 12.75 -3.93 -1.17
CA SER A 534 12.47 -2.51 -1.39
C SER A 534 13.57 -1.76 -2.17
N LEU A 535 14.84 -1.95 -1.80
CA LEU A 535 15.96 -1.28 -2.49
C LEU A 535 16.04 -1.71 -3.96
N GLN A 536 16.04 -3.02 -4.19
CA GLN A 536 16.22 -3.62 -5.51
C GLN A 536 15.02 -3.29 -6.41
N ALA A 537 13.80 -3.27 -5.87
CA ALA A 537 12.61 -2.88 -6.61
C ALA A 537 12.70 -1.43 -7.12
N VAL A 538 12.97 -0.48 -6.22
CA VAL A 538 13.08 0.94 -6.60
C VAL A 538 14.27 1.18 -7.51
N TRP A 539 15.41 0.52 -7.25
CA TRP A 539 16.59 0.62 -8.09
C TRP A 539 16.34 0.11 -9.50
N THR A 540 15.68 -1.04 -9.65
CA THR A 540 15.29 -1.60 -10.95
C THR A 540 14.51 -0.57 -11.77
N MET A 541 13.53 0.09 -11.16
CA MET A 541 12.68 1.07 -11.85
C MET A 541 13.40 2.38 -12.17
N ILE A 542 14.22 2.91 -11.26
CA ILE A 542 14.89 4.20 -11.46
C ILE A 542 16.14 4.10 -12.34
N ASN A 543 16.75 2.91 -12.43
CA ASN A 543 17.91 2.64 -13.28
C ASN A 543 17.53 2.53 -14.76
N ILE A 544 16.35 1.98 -15.10
CA ILE A 544 15.87 1.85 -16.49
C ILE A 544 15.88 3.18 -17.27
N PRO A 545 15.34 4.30 -16.75
CA PRO A 545 15.32 5.57 -17.49
C PRO A 545 16.66 6.34 -17.45
N ALA A 546 17.68 5.86 -16.75
CA ALA A 546 18.93 6.62 -16.60
C ALA A 546 19.82 6.49 -17.84
N THR A 547 20.22 7.62 -18.42
CA THR A 547 20.96 7.65 -19.70
C THR A 547 22.47 7.79 -19.54
N THR A 548 22.95 8.16 -18.34
CA THR A 548 24.38 8.42 -18.08
C THR A 548 24.84 7.79 -16.75
N SER A 549 26.14 7.50 -16.66
CA SER A 549 26.74 6.98 -15.41
C SER A 549 26.62 7.96 -14.25
N GLU A 550 26.72 9.27 -14.50
CA GLU A 550 26.53 10.31 -13.48
C GLU A 550 25.11 10.28 -12.92
N GLN A 551 24.10 10.15 -13.79
CA GLN A 551 22.70 10.07 -13.35
C GLN A 551 22.44 8.84 -12.48
N LEU A 552 23.03 7.70 -12.84
CA LEU A 552 22.97 6.47 -12.04
C LEU A 552 23.57 6.66 -10.64
N GLU A 553 24.77 7.21 -10.58
CA GLU A 553 25.46 7.47 -9.31
C GLU A 553 24.72 8.50 -8.46
N HIS A 554 24.10 9.50 -9.09
CA HIS A 554 23.21 10.43 -8.42
C HIS A 554 22.04 9.72 -7.75
N TYR A 555 21.37 8.81 -8.47
CA TYR A 555 20.25 8.05 -7.91
C TYR A 555 20.67 7.10 -6.80
N ILE A 556 21.88 6.53 -6.83
CA ILE A 556 22.41 5.74 -5.72
C ILE A 556 22.53 6.58 -4.43
N VAL A 557 23.03 7.81 -4.52
CA VAL A 557 23.08 8.73 -3.36
C VAL A 557 21.66 9.07 -2.88
N ARG A 558 20.70 9.25 -3.80
CA ARG A 558 19.29 9.49 -3.43
C ARG A 558 18.64 8.29 -2.75
N LEU A 559 18.91 7.06 -3.21
CA LEU A 559 18.46 5.83 -2.55
C LEU A 559 18.95 5.77 -1.11
N ALA A 560 20.23 6.05 -0.86
CA ALA A 560 20.78 6.10 0.49
C ALA A 560 20.08 7.17 1.37
N LYS A 561 19.61 8.27 0.77
CA LYS A 561 18.81 9.26 1.51
C LYS A 561 17.40 8.75 1.84
N TRP A 562 16.70 8.18 0.87
CA TRP A 562 15.32 7.67 1.03
C TRP A 562 15.21 6.46 1.94
N PHE A 563 16.22 5.59 1.95
CA PHE A 563 16.23 4.34 2.70
C PHE A 563 17.01 4.40 4.02
N SER A 564 17.86 5.40 4.23
CA SER A 564 18.70 5.45 5.44
C SER A 564 18.66 6.81 6.12
N LEU A 565 19.07 7.89 5.43
CA LEU A 565 19.22 9.19 6.09
C LEU A 565 17.87 9.76 6.57
N HIS A 566 16.89 9.84 5.68
CA HIS A 566 15.58 10.42 6.01
C HIS A 566 14.82 9.55 7.02
N PRO A 567 14.75 8.21 6.88
CA PRO A 567 14.23 7.34 7.93
C PRO A 567 14.88 7.56 9.29
N ALA A 568 16.22 7.67 9.35
CA ALA A 568 16.91 7.95 10.60
C ALA A 568 16.53 9.31 11.20
N MET A 569 16.32 10.34 10.37
CA MET A 569 15.85 11.64 10.84
C MET A 569 14.40 11.56 11.35
N ILE A 570 13.52 10.85 10.66
CA ILE A 570 12.11 10.66 11.04
C ILE A 570 12.02 9.97 12.41
N LEU A 571 12.84 8.94 12.65
CA LEU A 571 12.94 8.23 13.93
C LEU A 571 13.78 8.95 15.00
N ASN A 572 14.40 10.09 14.68
CA ASN A 572 15.36 10.80 15.55
C ASN A 572 16.58 9.96 16.00
N ILE A 573 17.07 9.05 15.15
CA ILE A 573 18.26 8.20 15.39
C ILE A 573 19.45 8.56 14.49
N ASN A 574 19.35 9.66 13.73
CA ASN A 574 20.35 10.10 12.76
C ASN A 574 21.69 10.54 13.36
N ASN A 575 21.76 10.73 14.68
CA ASN A 575 23.00 10.96 15.42
C ASN A 575 23.89 9.70 15.44
N LYS A 576 23.31 8.50 15.35
CA LYS A 576 24.03 7.22 15.40
C LYS A 576 23.96 6.41 14.11
N ARG A 577 22.94 6.62 13.27
CA ARG A 577 22.65 5.81 12.08
C ARG A 577 22.21 6.68 10.89
N GLY A 578 21.93 6.04 9.76
CA GLY A 578 21.38 6.67 8.55
C GLY A 578 22.41 7.28 7.61
N SER A 579 23.70 7.26 7.96
CA SER A 579 24.78 7.68 7.07
C SER A 579 26.12 7.08 7.48
N ILE A 580 27.06 7.07 6.53
CA ILE A 580 28.46 6.70 6.75
C ILE A 580 29.21 7.94 7.24
N GLU A 581 29.35 8.08 8.55
CA GLU A 581 30.03 9.22 9.20
C GLU A 581 30.81 8.74 10.43
N LYS A 582 31.95 9.40 10.70
CA LYS A 582 32.73 9.16 11.91
C LYS A 582 31.87 9.25 13.18
N GLY A 583 32.05 8.27 14.07
CA GLY A 583 31.32 8.16 15.34
C GLY A 583 29.96 7.46 15.24
N LYS A 584 29.42 7.21 14.03
CA LYS A 584 28.19 6.44 13.83
C LYS A 584 28.46 4.94 13.89
N PHE A 585 27.40 4.15 14.06
CA PHE A 585 27.50 2.70 13.92
C PHE A 585 27.91 2.33 12.50
N ALA A 586 28.74 1.30 12.40
CA ALA A 586 29.20 0.73 11.14
C ALA A 586 28.10 -0.17 10.52
N ASP A 587 26.99 0.45 10.14
CA ASP A 587 25.86 -0.18 9.45
C ASP A 587 25.98 0.07 7.94
N PHE A 588 26.27 -0.98 7.17
CA PHE A 588 26.51 -0.86 5.73
C PHE A 588 25.86 -1.97 4.93
N ILE A 589 25.51 -1.64 3.70
CA ILE A 589 25.29 -2.62 2.64
C ILE A 589 26.42 -2.50 1.61
N VAL A 590 26.97 -3.64 1.23
CA VAL A 590 27.95 -3.77 0.15
C VAL A 590 27.23 -4.46 -0.98
N TRP A 591 27.06 -3.80 -2.12
CA TRP A 591 26.17 -4.28 -3.17
C TRP A 591 26.67 -3.94 -4.57
N ASN A 592 26.20 -4.72 -5.55
CA ASN A 592 26.47 -4.53 -6.97
C ASN A 592 25.19 -4.03 -7.67
N PRO A 593 25.09 -2.75 -8.03
CA PRO A 593 23.90 -2.19 -8.67
C PRO A 593 23.61 -2.77 -10.06
N LYS A 594 24.61 -3.34 -10.74
CA LYS A 594 24.48 -3.85 -12.11
C LYS A 594 24.07 -5.31 -12.18
N GLU A 595 24.21 -6.03 -11.07
CA GLU A 595 23.93 -7.46 -11.01
C GLU A 595 22.45 -7.72 -10.74
N LYS A 596 21.90 -8.67 -11.47
CA LYS A 596 20.51 -9.12 -11.35
C LYS A 596 20.39 -10.20 -10.28
N VAL A 597 19.28 -10.20 -9.57
CA VAL A 597 18.89 -11.24 -8.62
C VAL A 597 17.43 -11.60 -8.84
N VAL A 598 17.14 -12.89 -8.88
CA VAL A 598 15.76 -13.39 -8.89
C VAL A 598 15.30 -13.54 -7.46
N VAL A 599 14.18 -12.90 -7.14
CA VAL A 599 13.57 -12.99 -5.80
C VAL A 599 13.12 -14.42 -5.56
N SER A 600 13.89 -15.13 -4.74
CA SER A 600 13.70 -16.52 -4.31
C SER A 600 13.79 -16.54 -2.79
N ASN A 601 12.75 -16.02 -2.14
CA ASN A 601 12.77 -15.83 -0.69
C ASN A 601 12.37 -17.12 0.04
N GLU A 602 13.20 -17.57 0.98
CA GLU A 602 12.96 -18.74 1.85
C GLU A 602 12.54 -18.29 3.27
N TYR A 603 11.56 -17.39 3.38
CA TYR A 603 10.97 -17.00 4.67
C TYR A 603 9.48 -17.30 4.70
N ALA A 604 8.86 -17.18 5.88
CA ALA A 604 7.46 -17.55 6.08
C ALA A 604 6.52 -16.86 5.09
N TYR A 605 5.73 -17.67 4.38
CA TYR A 605 4.73 -17.24 3.40
C TYR A 605 5.32 -16.40 2.26
N SER A 606 6.58 -16.62 1.87
CA SER A 606 7.20 -15.89 0.77
C SER A 606 6.43 -16.02 -0.54
N GLU A 607 5.74 -17.14 -0.80
CA GLU A 607 4.86 -17.36 -1.95
C GLU A 607 3.73 -16.32 -2.08
N THR A 608 3.37 -15.68 -0.97
CA THR A 608 2.38 -14.60 -0.95
C THR A 608 2.91 -13.25 -1.41
N SER A 609 4.23 -13.12 -1.53
CA SER A 609 4.87 -11.90 -2.01
C SER A 609 4.55 -11.64 -3.48
N PRO A 610 4.16 -10.41 -3.86
CA PRO A 610 4.03 -10.04 -5.27
C PRO A 610 5.38 -10.00 -5.99
N PHE A 611 6.50 -9.97 -5.25
CA PHE A 611 7.84 -9.97 -5.81
C PHE A 611 8.37 -11.36 -6.14
N MET A 612 7.70 -12.45 -5.75
CA MET A 612 8.21 -13.80 -6.02
C MET A 612 8.49 -14.01 -7.51
N ASN A 613 9.67 -14.56 -7.80
CA ASN A 613 10.18 -14.83 -9.14
C ASN A 613 10.39 -13.58 -10.02
N GLN A 614 10.30 -12.37 -9.46
CA GLN A 614 10.70 -11.15 -10.17
C GLN A 614 12.22 -11.09 -10.26
N GLU A 615 12.71 -10.63 -11.40
CA GLU A 615 14.12 -10.33 -11.61
C GLU A 615 14.36 -8.84 -11.29
N LEU A 616 15.19 -8.57 -10.27
CA LEU A 616 15.51 -7.23 -9.81
C LEU A 616 16.99 -6.93 -9.99
N LEU A 617 17.34 -5.67 -10.24
CA LEU A 617 18.71 -5.18 -10.24
C LEU A 617 19.15 -4.79 -8.83
N GLY A 618 20.44 -4.95 -8.55
CA GLY A 618 21.06 -4.54 -7.28
C GLY A 618 21.28 -5.71 -6.32
N CYS A 619 22.22 -6.60 -6.63
CA CYS A 619 22.55 -7.73 -5.75
C CYS A 619 23.32 -7.24 -4.51
N ILE A 620 22.77 -7.50 -3.32
CA ILE A 620 23.44 -7.21 -2.04
C ILE A 620 24.42 -8.34 -1.74
N LYS A 621 25.70 -8.00 -1.59
CA LYS A 621 26.80 -8.94 -1.37
C LYS A 621 27.08 -9.21 0.10
N TYR A 622 27.13 -8.14 0.89
CA TYR A 622 27.41 -8.19 2.31
C TYR A 622 26.57 -7.16 3.04
N VAL A 623 26.15 -7.49 4.26
CA VAL A 623 25.53 -6.53 5.18
C VAL A 623 26.32 -6.52 6.46
N TYR A 624 26.70 -5.33 6.90
CA TYR A 624 27.36 -5.08 8.17
C TYR A 624 26.38 -4.39 9.11
N LEU A 625 26.30 -4.87 10.34
CA LEU A 625 25.48 -4.30 11.41
C LEU A 625 26.40 -4.05 12.60
N ARG A 626 26.52 -2.78 13.01
CA ARG A 626 27.44 -2.35 14.08
C ARG A 626 28.84 -2.95 13.90
N GLY A 627 29.42 -2.82 12.71
CA GLY A 627 30.77 -3.28 12.40
C GLY A 627 30.96 -4.79 12.33
N LYS A 628 29.92 -5.59 12.59
CA LYS A 628 29.96 -7.05 12.43
C LYS A 628 29.36 -7.41 11.08
N LEU A 629 29.99 -8.34 10.35
CA LEU A 629 29.37 -8.94 9.18
C LEU A 629 28.11 -9.69 9.67
N ALA A 630 26.95 -9.39 9.12
CA ALA A 630 25.65 -9.91 9.56
C ALA A 630 25.09 -10.95 8.59
N THR A 631 25.17 -10.68 7.28
CA THR A 631 24.81 -11.65 6.23
C THR A 631 25.67 -11.48 4.97
N THR A 632 25.69 -12.54 4.15
CA THR A 632 26.28 -12.58 2.80
C THR A 632 25.25 -13.09 1.80
N THR A 633 25.54 -13.01 0.49
CA THR A 633 24.68 -13.60 -0.56
C THR A 633 24.36 -15.07 -0.35
N ASN A 634 25.23 -15.81 0.34
CA ASN A 634 25.07 -17.24 0.54
C ASN A 634 24.19 -17.55 1.76
N GLY A 635 23.52 -16.56 2.34
CA GLY A 635 22.59 -16.72 3.46
C GLY A 635 23.26 -17.08 4.79
N SER A 636 24.57 -16.85 4.92
CA SER A 636 25.26 -17.10 6.19
C SER A 636 24.97 -15.97 7.16
N TYR A 637 24.24 -16.26 8.23
CA TYR A 637 23.90 -15.29 9.27
C TYR A 637 24.93 -15.33 10.40
N PHE A 638 25.59 -14.21 10.64
CA PHE A 638 26.66 -14.08 11.63
C PHE A 638 26.21 -13.12 12.73
N GLY A 639 25.19 -13.51 13.49
CA GLY A 639 24.63 -12.70 14.59
C GLY A 639 24.43 -13.52 15.86
N GLU A 640 24.94 -12.99 16.98
CA GLU A 640 24.44 -13.33 18.33
C GLU A 640 23.21 -12.46 18.63
N GLU A 641 22.38 -12.90 19.58
CA GLU A 641 21.16 -12.21 20.04
C GLU A 641 21.39 -10.70 20.25
N ILE A 642 20.70 -9.87 19.48
CA ILE A 642 20.80 -8.42 19.59
C ILE A 642 19.73 -7.91 20.55
N PHE A 643 20.14 -7.46 21.74
CA PHE A 643 19.18 -6.89 22.70
C PHE A 643 18.70 -5.51 22.26
N PRO A 644 17.37 -5.28 22.25
CA PRO A 644 16.74 -4.01 21.86
C PRO A 644 16.94 -2.86 22.86
N GLU A 645 17.95 -2.91 23.73
CA GLU A 645 18.25 -1.80 24.65
C GLU A 645 19.38 -0.89 24.13
N HIS A 646 20.11 -1.30 23.09
CA HIS A 646 21.28 -0.57 22.58
C HIS A 646 20.95 0.68 21.74
N TYR A 647 19.70 1.13 21.73
CA TYR A 647 19.24 2.29 20.95
C TYR A 647 19.66 3.65 21.53
N LYS A 648 20.10 3.70 22.79
CA LYS A 648 20.45 4.97 23.47
C LYS A 648 21.88 5.38 23.27
#